data_AF-A0A024SC69-F1
#
_entry.id   AF-A0A024SC69-F1
#
_cell.length_a   1.000
_cell.length_b   1.000
_cell.length_c   1.000
_cell.angle_alpha   90.00
_cell.angle_beta   90.00
_cell.angle_gamma   90.00
#
_symmetry.space_group_name_H-M   'P 1'
#
loop_
_entity.id
_entity.type
_entity.pdbx_description
1 polymer ?
#
loop_
_entity_poly.entity_id
_entity_poly.type
_entity_poly.pdbx_seq_one_letter_code
_entity_poly.pdbx_strand_id
1 'polypeptide(L)'
;MAPADGRLVSISHSPQARPREALQTELDEAIIRAAGSHRRAYALTVVHVSRSDHSRVQSSILTSSIVSQTGLGALDRLPVELLLQALRHMDMQTLFSLRQVNLRARQMVDSLKEYRAVVSYGLTAYCALLRMRLAAHVTLLGFYRLLCSQDCAFCGKFGGFVFLPLWIRCCFECIEEDPETRMVTVAEVRRLFRLSRAEVGRQRACLTMPGIYTTGLYSADKSYQRARLKLVPYFPAMKEFGDRLETGVPRSRHQPFWDPVHNFMASCELPYYDPQTQTVDYGISCVGCEARAVEGNPGQASRPAVAPWDGIFSRDNFLKHFKGCRQAQKLWEASPEAALEAIIKRDVPEKSASTVTIRGETHPTEKPWFNVPQNIVSKTSRRLHLQPDHPISITRQIIQANFPEPTYKYYNEYSPVVTTHQNFDSLGFPKDHPGRALSDTYYLNEKLLLRTHTSAHQAETFRANESDGYLISADVYRRDAIDRSHYPIFHQMEGARSWDRSKVPNGDVAAAVLEDLERLPKHDVVVEDPNPPMHPERNPLQEAHHSAAEAEALGKHLKRSLENMVVDIFTRAKAAAIKADPDFVDEPLRMRWVEAYFPFTSPSWELEVYYAGDWLEVLGCGVVKQDIYINAGVPSQLGWAFGIGIDRIAMLLFKIPDIRLFWSEDQRFLSQFAGVSASLDTLKRFVPFSKHPPSPRDVSFWLRSTSAAGGNDKAVFHENDVMELVRSVGGDEVESVSLIDEFVHPKTGRKSVAYRIVYRNLERTLTGQETNNLHERVRQALVNKLGVELR
;
A
#
# COMPACT_ATOMS: atom_id res chain seq x y z
N MET A 1 19.74 -50.36 -31.66
CA MET A 1 21.16 -50.26 -32.07
C MET A 1 21.57 -48.81 -32.08
N ALA A 2 22.70 -48.50 -31.44
CA ALA A 2 23.41 -47.20 -31.31
C ALA A 2 22.79 -46.15 -30.35
N PRO A 3 23.60 -45.37 -29.61
CA PRO A 3 24.10 -45.79 -28.29
C PRO A 3 23.81 -44.80 -27.15
N ALA A 4 23.97 -45.30 -25.93
CA ALA A 4 24.05 -44.53 -24.71
C ALA A 4 25.33 -43.67 -24.71
N ASP A 5 25.20 -42.38 -24.41
CA ASP A 5 26.34 -41.53 -24.07
C ASP A 5 26.04 -40.82 -22.75
N GLY A 6 26.70 -41.30 -21.71
CA GLY A 6 26.63 -40.76 -20.36
C GLY A 6 27.42 -39.46 -20.28
N ARG A 7 26.74 -38.37 -19.92
CA ARG A 7 27.36 -37.26 -19.21
C ARG A 7 26.71 -37.15 -17.84
N LEU A 8 27.35 -37.81 -16.88
CA LEU A 8 27.26 -37.49 -15.46
C LEU A 8 27.56 -35.99 -15.31
N VAL A 9 26.53 -35.19 -15.06
CA VAL A 9 26.70 -33.84 -14.53
C VAL A 9 27.14 -34.02 -13.08
N SER A 10 28.41 -33.77 -12.79
CA SER A 10 28.91 -33.72 -11.42
C SER A 10 28.19 -32.60 -10.68
N ILE A 11 27.24 -32.95 -9.82
CA ILE A 11 26.65 -32.01 -8.88
C ILE A 11 27.71 -31.79 -7.80
N SER A 12 28.54 -30.76 -7.99
CA SER A 12 29.44 -30.25 -6.96
C SER A 12 28.59 -29.90 -5.73
N HIS A 13 28.69 -30.71 -4.69
CA HIS A 13 28.05 -30.48 -3.40
C HIS A 13 28.70 -29.25 -2.75
N SER A 14 28.05 -28.09 -2.88
CA SER A 14 28.23 -26.99 -1.94
C SER A 14 27.10 -27.08 -0.90
N PRO A 15 27.39 -27.24 0.39
CA PRO A 15 26.37 -27.27 1.43
C PRO A 15 26.01 -25.83 1.80
N GLN A 16 25.16 -25.19 0.99
CA GLN A 16 24.44 -23.97 1.38
C GLN A 16 22.95 -24.31 1.35
N ALA A 17 22.32 -24.35 2.52
CA ALA A 17 20.88 -24.58 2.63
C ALA A 17 20.14 -23.45 1.90
N ARG A 18 19.41 -23.79 0.82
CA ARG A 18 18.49 -22.84 0.17
C ARG A 18 17.40 -22.43 1.18
N PRO A 19 17.01 -21.14 1.28
CA PRO A 19 15.93 -20.71 2.16
C PRO A 19 14.64 -21.49 1.88
N ARG A 20 13.91 -21.89 2.93
CA ARG A 20 12.67 -22.70 2.82
C ARG A 20 11.59 -22.07 1.93
N GLU A 21 11.49 -20.74 1.93
CA GLU A 21 10.58 -20.00 1.05
C GLU A 21 10.96 -20.11 -0.43
N ALA A 22 12.26 -20.13 -0.73
CA ALA A 22 12.76 -20.38 -2.08
C ALA A 22 12.41 -21.81 -2.54
N LEU A 23 12.56 -22.79 -1.66
CA LEU A 23 12.22 -24.20 -1.93
C LEU A 23 10.71 -24.40 -2.12
N GLN A 24 9.87 -23.75 -1.30
CA GLN A 24 8.41 -23.83 -1.46
C GLN A 24 7.95 -23.11 -2.74
N THR A 25 8.54 -21.97 -3.07
CA THR A 25 8.27 -21.25 -4.31
C THR A 25 8.72 -22.08 -5.53
N GLU A 26 9.88 -22.74 -5.45
CA GLU A 26 10.38 -23.64 -6.48
C GLU A 26 9.47 -24.86 -6.66
N LEU A 27 8.91 -25.39 -5.57
CA LEU A 27 7.91 -26.47 -5.58
C LEU A 27 6.58 -26.02 -6.19
N ASP A 28 6.04 -24.87 -5.80
CA ASP A 28 4.80 -24.33 -6.33
C ASP A 28 4.91 -24.08 -7.84
N GLU A 29 6.04 -23.54 -8.29
CA GLU A 29 6.35 -23.40 -9.71
C GLU A 29 6.53 -24.74 -10.42
N ALA A 30 7.13 -25.74 -9.77
CA ALA A 30 7.28 -27.07 -10.34
C ALA A 30 5.91 -27.74 -10.54
N ILE A 31 5.00 -27.61 -9.57
CA ILE A 31 3.62 -28.08 -9.67
C ILE A 31 2.90 -27.39 -10.83
N ILE A 32 3.04 -26.07 -10.96
CA ILE A 32 2.47 -25.30 -12.07
C ILE A 32 3.07 -25.73 -13.41
N ARG A 33 4.39 -26.00 -13.49
CA ARG A 33 5.03 -26.48 -14.74
C ARG A 33 4.57 -27.88 -15.14
N ALA A 34 4.38 -28.78 -14.17
CA ALA A 34 4.02 -30.16 -14.42
C ALA A 34 2.52 -30.35 -14.74
N ALA A 35 1.66 -29.60 -14.05
CA ALA A 35 0.22 -29.80 -14.09
C ALA A 35 -0.58 -28.60 -14.61
N GLY A 36 0.07 -27.46 -14.82
CA GLY A 36 -0.51 -26.25 -15.37
C GLY A 36 -0.10 -26.00 -16.82
N SER A 37 -0.94 -25.28 -17.57
CA SER A 37 -0.62 -24.80 -18.90
C SER A 37 -1.08 -23.36 -19.09
N HIS A 38 -0.23 -22.54 -19.72
CA HIS A 38 -0.64 -21.23 -20.23
C HIS A 38 -1.22 -21.45 -21.63
N ARG A 39 -2.56 -21.49 -21.75
CA ARG A 39 -3.23 -21.75 -23.03
C ARG A 39 -3.06 -20.58 -24.01
N ARG A 40 -1.95 -20.57 -24.76
CA ARG A 40 -1.70 -19.62 -25.87
C ARG A 40 -2.79 -19.62 -26.95
N ALA A 41 -3.60 -20.67 -27.02
CA ALA A 41 -4.70 -20.79 -27.98
C ALA A 41 -5.79 -19.73 -27.77
N TYR A 42 -6.12 -19.36 -26.53
CA TYR A 42 -7.16 -18.33 -26.28
C TYR A 42 -6.76 -16.95 -26.80
N ALA A 43 -5.49 -16.57 -26.65
CA ALA A 43 -5.00 -15.29 -27.14
C ALA A 43 -5.14 -15.16 -28.67
N LEU A 44 -5.19 -16.28 -29.40
CA LEU A 44 -5.36 -16.32 -30.84
C LEU A 44 -6.82 -16.29 -31.30
N THR A 45 -7.79 -16.39 -30.38
CA THR A 45 -9.24 -16.34 -30.71
C THR A 45 -9.86 -14.98 -30.48
N VAL A 46 -9.11 -14.05 -29.88
CA VAL A 46 -9.47 -12.65 -29.63
C VAL A 46 -8.56 -11.72 -30.44
N VAL A 47 -8.76 -10.41 -30.31
CA VAL A 47 -7.87 -9.42 -30.92
C VAL A 47 -6.44 -9.64 -30.46
N HIS A 48 -5.57 -9.96 -31.40
CA HIS A 48 -4.15 -10.23 -31.18
C HIS A 48 -3.28 -9.36 -32.07
N VAL A 49 -2.09 -9.02 -31.57
CA VAL A 49 -1.07 -8.28 -32.31
C VAL A 49 0.22 -9.09 -32.25
N SER A 50 0.88 -9.28 -33.41
CA SER A 50 2.07 -10.11 -33.53
C SER A 50 3.17 -9.69 -32.56
N ARG A 51 3.82 -10.68 -31.94
CA ARG A 51 4.97 -10.47 -31.05
C ARG A 51 6.14 -9.77 -31.74
N SER A 52 6.35 -9.99 -33.04
CA SER A 52 7.40 -9.31 -33.82
C SER A 52 7.20 -7.79 -33.87
N ASP A 53 5.94 -7.36 -33.97
CA ASP A 53 5.57 -5.95 -34.00
C ASP A 53 5.67 -5.35 -32.59
N HIS A 54 5.34 -6.12 -31.56
CA HIS A 54 5.52 -5.72 -30.16
C HIS A 54 6.97 -5.49 -29.79
N SER A 55 7.90 -6.38 -30.15
CA SER A 55 9.31 -6.22 -29.77
C SER A 55 9.93 -4.94 -30.34
N ARG A 56 9.54 -4.53 -31.55
CA ARG A 56 9.99 -3.27 -32.17
C ARG A 56 9.43 -2.05 -31.44
N VAL A 57 8.14 -2.09 -31.09
CA VAL A 57 7.47 -1.00 -30.36
C VAL A 57 8.00 -0.89 -28.93
N GLN A 58 8.14 -2.00 -28.20
CA GLN A 58 8.70 -2.03 -26.85
C GLN A 58 10.14 -1.52 -26.82
N SER A 59 10.97 -1.97 -27.76
CA SER A 59 12.36 -1.49 -27.87
C SER A 59 12.41 0.02 -28.12
N SER A 60 11.54 0.55 -29.00
CA SER A 60 11.45 1.99 -29.27
C SER A 60 10.89 2.80 -28.09
N ILE A 61 10.15 2.18 -27.17
CA ILE A 61 9.59 2.85 -25.99
C ILE A 61 10.58 2.82 -24.82
N LEU A 62 11.32 1.73 -24.65
CA LEU A 62 12.23 1.49 -23.53
C LEU A 62 13.65 2.06 -23.72
N THR A 63 13.99 2.63 -24.89
CA THR A 63 15.34 3.12 -25.25
C THR A 63 15.52 4.65 -25.18
N SER A 64 14.58 5.40 -24.60
CA SER A 64 14.68 6.87 -24.49
C SER A 64 15.75 7.31 -23.45
N SER A 65 17.04 7.18 -23.76
CA SER A 65 18.17 7.57 -22.91
C SER A 65 18.91 8.85 -23.36
N ILE A 66 18.40 9.54 -24.38
CA ILE A 66 18.99 10.81 -24.86
C ILE A 66 18.43 11.97 -24.02
N VAL A 67 19.31 12.82 -23.46
CA VAL A 67 18.94 14.04 -22.73
C VAL A 67 18.52 15.12 -23.73
N SER A 68 17.32 15.69 -23.58
CA SER A 68 16.83 16.80 -24.41
C SER A 68 17.12 18.15 -23.76
N GLN A 69 17.59 19.13 -24.55
CA GLN A 69 17.71 20.53 -24.11
C GLN A 69 16.43 21.37 -24.34
N THR A 70 15.40 20.79 -24.99
CA THR A 70 14.13 21.48 -25.29
C THR A 70 13.09 21.27 -24.20
N GLY A 71 12.45 22.34 -23.72
CA GLY A 71 11.33 22.29 -22.78
C GLY A 71 9.98 21.85 -23.38
N LEU A 72 8.94 21.75 -22.55
CA LEU A 72 7.54 21.55 -22.93
C LEU A 72 6.77 22.87 -23.17
N GLY A 73 7.48 24.00 -23.14
CA GLY A 73 6.88 25.31 -23.39
C GLY A 73 6.00 25.74 -22.21
N ALA A 74 4.73 26.08 -22.47
CA ALA A 74 3.83 26.56 -21.41
C ALA A 74 3.58 25.51 -20.31
N LEU A 75 3.71 24.22 -20.62
CA LEU A 75 3.55 23.14 -19.64
C LEU A 75 4.68 23.09 -18.61
N ASP A 76 5.87 23.64 -18.90
CA ASP A 76 6.97 23.73 -17.93
C ASP A 76 6.65 24.73 -16.79
N ARG A 77 5.58 25.53 -16.91
CA ARG A 77 5.12 26.44 -15.85
C ARG A 77 4.33 25.72 -14.76
N LEU A 78 3.90 24.47 -14.99
CA LEU A 78 3.21 23.67 -13.99
C LEU A 78 4.23 23.03 -13.04
N PRO A 79 3.94 22.98 -11.73
CA PRO A 79 4.64 22.08 -10.81
C PRO A 79 4.69 20.66 -11.38
N VAL A 80 5.83 19.99 -11.21
CA VAL A 80 6.08 18.67 -11.81
C VAL A 80 5.03 17.65 -11.37
N GLU A 81 4.54 17.75 -10.15
CA GLU A 81 3.51 16.90 -9.56
C GLU A 81 2.17 17.05 -10.30
N LEU A 82 1.75 18.29 -10.59
CA LEU A 82 0.51 18.57 -11.32
C LEU A 82 0.62 18.12 -12.78
N LEU A 83 1.79 18.30 -13.39
CA LEU A 83 2.04 17.83 -14.74
C LEU A 83 2.00 16.30 -14.81
N LEU A 84 2.67 15.59 -13.90
CA LEU A 84 2.61 14.12 -13.80
C LEU A 84 1.18 13.63 -13.48
N GLN A 85 0.43 14.35 -12.66
CA GLN A 85 -0.99 14.06 -12.40
C GLN A 85 -1.83 14.23 -13.66
N ALA A 86 -1.67 15.33 -14.39
CA ALA A 86 -2.38 15.55 -15.66
C ALA A 86 -2.10 14.42 -16.65
N LEU A 87 -0.83 14.01 -16.81
CA LEU A 87 -0.44 12.91 -17.70
C LEU A 87 -1.08 11.57 -17.31
N ARG A 88 -1.24 11.28 -16.01
CA ARG A 88 -1.92 10.06 -15.52
C ARG A 88 -3.41 10.03 -15.87
N HIS A 89 -4.05 11.20 -15.95
CA HIS A 89 -5.48 11.32 -16.25
C HIS A 89 -5.79 11.58 -17.73
N MET A 90 -4.78 11.80 -18.58
CA MET A 90 -4.97 11.89 -20.03
C MET A 90 -5.45 10.57 -20.61
N ASP A 91 -6.30 10.65 -21.63
CA ASP A 91 -6.68 9.51 -22.44
C ASP A 91 -5.49 8.97 -23.25
N MET A 92 -5.52 7.68 -23.55
CA MET A 92 -4.41 6.98 -24.20
C MET A 92 -4.13 7.50 -25.62
N GLN A 93 -5.11 8.13 -26.29
CA GLN A 93 -4.93 8.75 -27.62
C GLN A 93 -4.19 10.09 -27.51
N THR A 94 -4.60 10.94 -26.58
CA THR A 94 -3.93 12.21 -26.28
C THR A 94 -2.52 11.96 -25.79
N LEU A 95 -2.32 11.00 -24.89
CA LEU A 95 -1.00 10.63 -24.37
C LEU A 95 -0.08 10.08 -25.47
N PHE A 96 -0.61 9.25 -26.38
CA PHE A 96 0.11 8.77 -27.56
C PHE A 96 0.60 9.92 -28.44
N SER A 97 -0.26 10.91 -28.66
CA SER A 97 0.03 12.09 -29.48
C SER A 97 1.07 12.99 -28.80
N LEU A 98 0.92 13.24 -27.50
CA LEU A 98 1.84 14.04 -26.69
C LEU A 98 3.26 13.45 -26.69
N ARG A 99 3.37 12.12 -26.56
CA ARG A 99 4.65 11.40 -26.60
C ARG A 99 5.42 11.59 -27.92
N GLN A 100 4.74 11.99 -28.99
CA GLN A 100 5.34 12.24 -30.30
C GLN A 100 5.73 13.70 -30.54
N VAL A 101 5.34 14.63 -29.65
CA VAL A 101 5.56 16.07 -29.83
C VAL A 101 7.05 16.43 -29.83
N ASN A 102 7.79 16.02 -28.80
CA ASN A 102 9.24 16.22 -28.71
C ASN A 102 9.87 15.20 -27.74
N LEU A 103 11.20 15.21 -27.63
CA LEU A 103 11.94 14.27 -26.79
C LEU A 103 11.64 14.44 -25.29
N ARG A 104 11.37 15.67 -24.83
CA ARG A 104 11.02 15.93 -23.42
C ARG A 104 9.64 15.38 -23.06
N ALA A 105 8.64 15.57 -23.92
CA ALA A 105 7.30 15.03 -23.74
C ALA A 105 7.34 13.49 -23.72
N ARG A 106 8.16 12.91 -24.61
CA ARG A 106 8.44 11.48 -24.62
C ARG A 106 9.03 11.00 -23.31
N GLN A 107 10.09 11.64 -22.82
CA GLN A 107 10.72 11.31 -21.53
C GLN A 107 9.75 11.39 -20.36
N MET A 108 8.91 12.42 -20.32
CA MET A 108 7.94 12.59 -19.23
C MET A 108 6.89 11.49 -19.22
N VAL A 109 6.32 11.16 -20.37
CA VAL A 109 5.39 10.03 -20.49
C VAL A 109 6.09 8.71 -20.16
N ASP A 110 7.31 8.50 -20.67
CA ASP A 110 8.12 7.31 -20.41
C ASP A 110 8.58 7.21 -18.94
N SER A 111 8.57 8.30 -18.17
CA SER A 111 8.93 8.28 -16.75
C SER A 111 7.82 7.74 -15.84
N LEU A 112 6.57 7.76 -16.30
CA LEU A 112 5.43 7.29 -15.53
C LEU A 112 5.48 5.78 -15.36
N LYS A 113 5.46 5.31 -14.11
CA LYS A 113 5.42 3.88 -13.77
C LYS A 113 4.21 3.19 -14.38
N GLU A 114 3.06 3.87 -14.41
CA GLU A 114 1.81 3.38 -14.98
C GLU A 114 1.97 3.16 -16.49
N TYR A 115 2.58 4.12 -17.19
CA TYR A 115 2.81 4.02 -18.64
C TYR A 115 3.76 2.86 -18.95
N ARG A 116 4.86 2.73 -18.19
CA ARG A 116 5.82 1.63 -18.32
C ARG A 116 5.16 0.26 -18.15
N ALA A 117 4.32 0.08 -17.14
CA ALA A 117 3.61 -1.17 -16.92
C ALA A 117 2.65 -1.47 -18.09
N VAL A 118 1.89 -0.48 -18.55
CA VAL A 118 0.95 -0.61 -19.68
C VAL A 118 1.65 -1.02 -20.97
N VAL A 119 2.77 -0.39 -21.33
CA VAL A 119 3.50 -0.72 -22.57
C VAL A 119 4.33 -2.01 -22.46
N SER A 120 4.69 -2.41 -21.24
CA SER A 120 5.44 -3.66 -21.01
C SER A 120 4.51 -4.88 -21.02
N TYR A 121 3.33 -4.76 -20.43
CA TYR A 121 2.47 -5.93 -20.13
C TYR A 121 1.06 -5.84 -20.73
N GLY A 122 0.58 -4.64 -21.07
CA GLY A 122 -0.73 -4.39 -21.69
C GLY A 122 -0.68 -4.00 -23.17
N LEU A 123 0.46 -4.18 -23.84
CA LEU A 123 0.70 -3.59 -25.17
C LEU A 123 -0.30 -4.05 -26.24
N THR A 124 -0.74 -5.31 -26.19
CA THR A 124 -1.74 -5.85 -27.13
C THR A 124 -3.03 -5.04 -27.05
N ALA A 125 -3.54 -4.81 -25.84
CA ALA A 125 -4.75 -4.04 -25.60
C ALA A 125 -4.55 -2.56 -25.94
N TYR A 126 -3.38 -1.99 -25.67
CA TYR A 126 -3.08 -0.61 -26.08
C TYR A 126 -3.08 -0.45 -27.60
N CYS A 127 -2.45 -1.36 -28.34
CA CYS A 127 -2.48 -1.37 -29.80
C CYS A 127 -3.90 -1.57 -30.35
N ALA A 128 -4.69 -2.45 -29.73
CA ALA A 128 -6.07 -2.68 -30.10
C ALA A 128 -6.91 -1.40 -29.91
N LEU A 129 -6.80 -0.72 -28.76
CA LEU A 129 -7.49 0.54 -28.51
C LEU A 129 -7.20 1.61 -29.57
N LEU A 130 -5.93 1.78 -29.96
CA LEU A 130 -5.54 2.75 -30.99
C LEU A 130 -6.12 2.37 -32.36
N ARG A 131 -5.96 1.11 -32.79
CA ARG A 131 -6.40 0.65 -34.13
C ARG A 131 -7.93 0.58 -34.27
N MET A 132 -8.62 0.30 -33.16
CA MET A 132 -10.09 0.21 -33.11
C MET A 132 -10.77 1.54 -32.78
N ARG A 133 -9.99 2.62 -32.59
CA ARG A 133 -10.44 3.99 -32.26
C ARG A 133 -11.17 4.11 -30.92
N LEU A 134 -10.69 3.36 -29.92
CA LEU A 134 -11.23 3.36 -28.56
C LEU A 134 -10.30 4.04 -27.54
N ALA A 135 -9.06 4.37 -27.92
CA ALA A 135 -8.05 4.92 -27.01
C ALA A 135 -8.45 6.26 -26.36
N ALA A 136 -9.34 7.04 -26.98
CA ALA A 136 -9.84 8.30 -26.42
C ALA A 136 -10.81 8.11 -25.23
N HIS A 137 -11.25 6.87 -24.96
CA HIS A 137 -12.19 6.55 -23.88
C HIS A 137 -11.52 5.92 -22.66
N VAL A 138 -10.20 5.71 -22.71
CA VAL A 138 -9.44 5.05 -21.65
C VAL A 138 -8.32 5.96 -21.23
N THR A 139 -8.24 6.31 -19.95
CA THR A 139 -7.13 7.09 -19.37
C THR A 139 -5.95 6.18 -19.04
N LEU A 140 -4.74 6.75 -18.94
CA LEU A 140 -3.56 6.00 -18.50
C LEU A 140 -3.80 5.30 -17.15
N LEU A 141 -4.33 6.05 -16.17
CA LEU A 141 -4.64 5.49 -14.86
C LEU A 141 -5.75 4.44 -14.93
N GLY A 142 -6.76 4.62 -15.77
CA GLY A 142 -7.83 3.64 -15.99
C GLY A 142 -7.32 2.34 -16.63
N PHE A 143 -6.40 2.45 -17.58
CA PHE A 143 -5.71 1.30 -18.16
C PHE A 143 -4.92 0.56 -17.07
N TYR A 144 -4.06 1.29 -16.36
CA TYR A 144 -3.19 0.72 -15.33
C TYR A 144 -3.98 0.02 -14.22
N ARG A 145 -5.07 0.64 -13.73
CA ARG A 145 -5.96 0.02 -12.74
C ARG A 145 -6.56 -1.30 -13.23
N LEU A 146 -7.00 -1.38 -14.48
CA LEU A 146 -7.55 -2.61 -15.05
C LEU A 146 -6.47 -3.69 -15.27
N LEU A 147 -5.26 -3.27 -15.64
CA LEU A 147 -4.09 -4.16 -15.73
C LEU A 147 -3.73 -4.75 -14.35
N CYS A 148 -3.90 -3.96 -13.28
CA CYS A 148 -3.70 -4.37 -11.88
C CYS A 148 -4.92 -5.03 -11.21
N SER A 149 -5.95 -5.38 -11.97
CA SER A 149 -7.08 -6.19 -11.49
C SER A 149 -6.92 -7.62 -12.02
N GLN A 150 -7.24 -8.64 -11.24
CA GLN A 150 -7.16 -10.04 -11.68
C GLN A 150 -8.54 -10.68 -11.93
N ASP A 151 -9.60 -10.07 -11.42
CA ASP A 151 -10.92 -10.69 -11.40
C ASP A 151 -11.77 -10.26 -12.60
N CYS A 152 -12.56 -11.21 -13.10
CA CYS A 152 -13.64 -10.97 -14.03
C CYS A 152 -14.72 -10.14 -13.35
N ALA A 153 -15.11 -9.01 -13.97
CA ALA A 153 -16.12 -8.11 -13.43
C ALA A 153 -17.51 -8.76 -13.26
N PHE A 154 -17.77 -9.85 -14.00
CA PHE A 154 -19.08 -10.51 -14.03
C PHE A 154 -19.19 -11.68 -13.05
N CYS A 155 -18.14 -12.51 -12.94
CA CYS A 155 -18.21 -13.77 -12.20
C CYS A 155 -17.16 -13.93 -11.09
N GLY A 156 -16.23 -12.97 -10.93
CA GLY A 156 -15.18 -13.02 -9.91
C GLY A 156 -14.09 -14.07 -10.13
N LYS A 157 -14.18 -14.91 -11.17
CA LYS A 157 -13.08 -15.81 -11.60
C LYS A 157 -11.93 -14.99 -12.19
N PHE A 158 -10.76 -15.59 -12.39
CA PHE A 158 -9.65 -14.92 -13.06
C PHE A 158 -10.05 -14.42 -14.47
N GLY A 159 -9.93 -13.12 -14.70
CA GLY A 159 -10.31 -12.49 -15.96
C GLY A 159 -9.10 -12.25 -16.86
N GLY A 160 -8.70 -13.23 -17.67
CA GLY A 160 -7.53 -13.10 -18.56
C GLY A 160 -7.70 -12.17 -19.78
N PHE A 161 -8.85 -11.51 -19.92
CA PHE A 161 -9.21 -10.73 -21.10
C PHE A 161 -9.83 -9.37 -20.72
N VAL A 162 -9.86 -8.47 -21.70
CA VAL A 162 -10.56 -7.19 -21.62
C VAL A 162 -11.53 -7.06 -22.78
N PHE A 163 -12.77 -6.68 -22.45
CA PHE A 163 -13.77 -6.23 -23.40
C PHE A 163 -13.54 -4.75 -23.71
N LEU A 164 -13.03 -4.46 -24.91
CA LEU A 164 -12.46 -3.15 -25.26
C LEU A 164 -13.47 -1.99 -25.28
N PRO A 165 -14.72 -2.14 -25.80
CA PRO A 165 -15.65 -1.01 -25.93
C PRO A 165 -16.06 -0.38 -24.59
N LEU A 166 -16.15 -1.20 -23.54
CA LEU A 166 -16.50 -0.75 -22.19
C LEU A 166 -15.32 -0.75 -21.22
N TRP A 167 -14.16 -1.26 -21.65
CA TRP A 167 -12.94 -1.36 -20.86
C TRP A 167 -13.15 -2.17 -19.56
N ILE A 168 -13.73 -3.37 -19.72
CA ILE A 168 -14.11 -4.27 -18.61
C ILE A 168 -13.27 -5.54 -18.67
N ARG A 169 -12.66 -5.93 -17.55
CA ARG A 169 -11.93 -7.20 -17.42
C ARG A 169 -12.93 -8.35 -17.30
N CYS A 170 -12.71 -9.40 -18.08
CA CYS A 170 -13.62 -10.54 -18.17
C CYS A 170 -12.86 -11.85 -18.37
N CYS A 171 -13.45 -12.96 -17.94
CA CYS A 171 -13.00 -14.29 -18.30
C CYS A 171 -13.57 -14.68 -19.67
N PHE A 172 -13.02 -15.74 -20.27
CA PHE A 172 -13.42 -16.22 -21.59
C PHE A 172 -14.93 -16.54 -21.67
N GLU A 173 -15.46 -17.23 -20.66
CA GLU A 173 -16.87 -17.62 -20.56
C GLU A 173 -17.80 -16.41 -20.56
N CYS A 174 -17.47 -15.36 -19.82
CA CYS A 174 -18.28 -14.13 -19.79
C CYS A 174 -18.15 -13.30 -21.08
N ILE A 175 -17.08 -13.43 -21.86
CA ILE A 175 -17.04 -12.84 -23.22
C ILE A 175 -18.08 -13.50 -24.12
N GLU A 176 -18.27 -14.81 -23.97
CA GLU A 176 -19.16 -15.59 -24.82
C GLU A 176 -20.64 -15.41 -24.41
N GLU A 177 -20.93 -15.52 -23.11
CA GLU A 177 -22.30 -15.69 -22.62
C GLU A 177 -22.91 -14.42 -22.01
N ASP A 178 -22.09 -13.50 -21.49
CA ASP A 178 -22.62 -12.37 -20.72
C ASP A 178 -23.37 -11.37 -21.62
N PRO A 179 -24.59 -10.95 -21.25
CA PRO A 179 -25.35 -9.97 -22.03
C PRO A 179 -24.66 -8.62 -22.22
N GLU A 180 -23.81 -8.19 -21.28
CA GLU A 180 -23.11 -6.91 -21.35
C GLU A 180 -21.96 -6.88 -22.36
N THR A 181 -21.40 -8.05 -22.72
CA THR A 181 -20.33 -8.17 -23.72
C THR A 181 -20.86 -8.27 -25.16
N ARG A 182 -22.19 -8.32 -25.34
CA ARG A 182 -22.83 -8.49 -26.65
C ARG A 182 -22.53 -7.34 -27.60
N MET A 183 -21.93 -7.70 -28.74
CA MET A 183 -21.62 -6.80 -29.84
C MET A 183 -22.51 -7.07 -31.05
N VAL A 184 -23.02 -6.00 -31.64
CA VAL A 184 -23.93 -6.04 -32.78
C VAL A 184 -23.49 -5.03 -33.84
N THR A 185 -23.89 -5.23 -35.08
CA THR A 185 -23.53 -4.29 -36.15
C THR A 185 -24.29 -2.97 -35.98
N VAL A 186 -23.69 -1.88 -36.48
CA VAL A 186 -24.38 -0.58 -36.51
C VAL A 186 -25.70 -0.66 -37.28
N ALA A 187 -25.78 -1.45 -38.35
CA ALA A 187 -27.02 -1.65 -39.11
C ALA A 187 -28.13 -2.24 -38.23
N GLU A 188 -27.77 -3.21 -37.38
CA GLU A 188 -28.69 -3.91 -36.51
C GLU A 188 -29.23 -3.03 -35.38
N VAL A 189 -28.37 -2.27 -34.69
CA VAL A 189 -28.80 -1.32 -33.64
C VAL A 189 -29.66 -0.20 -34.23
N ARG A 190 -29.33 0.28 -35.45
CA ARG A 190 -30.17 1.25 -36.14
C ARG A 190 -31.54 0.70 -36.50
N ARG A 191 -31.61 -0.57 -36.92
CA ARG A 191 -32.86 -1.27 -37.23
C ARG A 191 -33.72 -1.44 -35.97
N LEU A 192 -33.12 -1.87 -34.87
CA LEU A 192 -33.81 -2.16 -33.61
C LEU A 192 -34.33 -0.90 -32.91
N PHE A 193 -33.49 0.13 -32.77
CA PHE A 193 -33.79 1.32 -31.98
C PHE A 193 -34.10 2.58 -32.82
N ARG A 194 -34.19 2.43 -34.15
CA ARG A 194 -34.49 3.51 -35.11
C ARG A 194 -33.55 4.71 -34.97
N LEU A 195 -32.25 4.47 -34.80
CA LEU A 195 -31.26 5.52 -34.54
C LEU A 195 -30.93 6.36 -35.79
N SER A 196 -30.87 7.67 -35.60
CA SER A 196 -30.34 8.66 -36.55
C SER A 196 -28.82 8.51 -36.73
N ARG A 197 -28.27 9.13 -37.77
CA ARG A 197 -26.81 9.13 -38.01
C ARG A 197 -26.03 9.79 -36.87
N ALA A 198 -26.58 10.82 -36.23
CA ALA A 198 -25.96 11.51 -35.10
C ALA A 198 -25.97 10.65 -33.84
N GLU A 199 -27.10 9.98 -33.54
CA GLU A 199 -27.20 9.06 -32.39
C GLU A 199 -26.23 7.88 -32.51
N VAL A 200 -26.08 7.32 -33.71
CA VAL A 200 -25.09 6.27 -33.99
C VAL A 200 -23.66 6.78 -33.79
N GLY A 201 -23.40 8.05 -34.11
CA GLY A 201 -22.10 8.70 -33.89
C GLY A 201 -21.73 8.87 -32.41
N ARG A 202 -22.74 8.93 -31.52
CA ARG A 202 -22.55 9.00 -30.06
C ARG A 202 -22.30 7.65 -29.40
N GLN A 203 -22.61 6.54 -30.08
CA GLN A 203 -22.35 5.20 -29.57
C GLN A 203 -20.86 4.89 -29.54
N ARG A 204 -20.42 4.08 -28.56
CA ARG A 204 -19.04 3.57 -28.46
C ARG A 204 -18.75 2.50 -29.53
N ALA A 205 -18.78 2.92 -30.79
CA ALA A 205 -18.56 2.03 -31.92
C ALA A 205 -17.07 1.74 -32.10
N CYS A 206 -16.72 0.47 -32.30
CA CYS A 206 -15.37 0.06 -32.65
C CYS A 206 -15.30 -0.42 -34.10
N LEU A 207 -14.18 -0.16 -34.76
CA LEU A 207 -13.86 -0.76 -36.05
C LEU A 207 -13.00 -1.98 -35.80
N THR A 208 -13.51 -3.17 -36.07
CA THR A 208 -12.80 -4.43 -35.77
C THR A 208 -11.55 -4.60 -36.63
N MET A 209 -10.64 -5.45 -36.16
CA MET A 209 -9.43 -5.82 -36.90
C MET A 209 -9.65 -7.15 -37.64
N PRO A 210 -9.06 -7.35 -38.84
CA PRO A 210 -9.02 -8.67 -39.47
C PRO A 210 -8.25 -9.67 -38.59
N GLY A 211 -8.71 -10.91 -38.53
CA GLY A 211 -8.13 -11.91 -37.62
C GLY A 211 -8.85 -13.25 -37.64
N ILE A 212 -8.33 -14.21 -36.88
CA ILE A 212 -9.01 -15.47 -36.61
C ILE A 212 -9.80 -15.28 -35.32
N TYR A 213 -11.11 -15.52 -35.38
CA TYR A 213 -12.00 -15.41 -34.23
C TYR A 213 -12.91 -16.64 -34.20
N THR A 214 -13.17 -17.17 -33.00
CA THR A 214 -13.97 -18.40 -32.85
C THR A 214 -14.69 -18.42 -31.51
N THR A 215 -15.86 -19.04 -31.51
CA THR A 215 -16.74 -19.26 -30.35
C THR A 215 -16.47 -20.65 -29.79
N GLY A 216 -16.27 -20.78 -28.48
CA GLY A 216 -15.90 -22.04 -27.84
C GLY A 216 -14.47 -22.52 -28.15
N LEU A 217 -13.80 -23.06 -27.14
CA LEU A 217 -12.37 -23.39 -27.24
C LEU A 217 -12.02 -24.56 -28.18
N TYR A 218 -13.00 -25.45 -28.36
CA TYR A 218 -12.88 -26.68 -29.13
C TYR A 218 -13.80 -26.69 -30.36
N SER A 219 -14.30 -25.52 -30.77
CA SER A 219 -15.02 -25.43 -32.04
C SER A 219 -14.06 -25.74 -33.18
N ALA A 220 -14.47 -26.67 -34.05
CA ALA A 220 -13.75 -26.96 -35.29
C ALA A 220 -13.83 -25.78 -36.28
N ASP A 221 -14.78 -24.85 -36.08
CA ASP A 221 -15.05 -23.73 -36.96
C ASP A 221 -14.24 -22.50 -36.53
N LYS A 222 -12.97 -22.47 -36.93
CA LYS A 222 -12.15 -21.25 -36.89
C LYS A 222 -12.50 -20.38 -38.09
N SER A 223 -13.21 -19.27 -37.86
CA SER A 223 -13.57 -18.33 -38.91
C SER A 223 -12.49 -17.26 -39.10
N TYR A 224 -11.90 -17.18 -40.30
CA TYR A 224 -10.99 -16.10 -40.64
C TYR A 224 -11.80 -14.89 -41.14
N GLN A 225 -11.81 -13.82 -40.36
CA GLN A 225 -12.55 -12.60 -40.66
C GLN A 225 -11.65 -11.62 -41.44
N ARG A 226 -11.88 -11.51 -42.75
CA ARG A 226 -11.16 -10.58 -43.63
C ARG A 226 -11.73 -9.16 -43.59
N ALA A 227 -13.05 -9.03 -43.45
CA ALA A 227 -13.74 -7.75 -43.48
C ALA A 227 -13.68 -7.07 -42.11
N ARG A 228 -13.46 -5.74 -42.10
CA ARG A 228 -13.62 -4.94 -40.89
C ARG A 228 -15.09 -4.60 -40.70
N LEU A 229 -15.60 -4.87 -39.51
CA LEU A 229 -16.98 -4.58 -39.13
C LEU A 229 -17.00 -3.37 -38.21
N LYS A 230 -18.03 -2.53 -38.35
CA LYS A 230 -18.32 -1.48 -37.38
C LYS A 230 -19.34 -2.03 -36.39
N LEU A 231 -18.88 -2.33 -35.19
CA LEU A 231 -19.68 -2.93 -34.14
C LEU A 231 -19.93 -1.92 -33.02
N VAL A 232 -21.04 -2.10 -32.31
CA VAL A 232 -21.44 -1.31 -31.14
C VAL A 232 -21.88 -2.25 -30.01
N PRO A 233 -21.63 -1.90 -28.74
CA PRO A 233 -22.12 -2.68 -27.62
C PRO A 233 -23.64 -2.55 -27.53
N TYR A 234 -24.34 -3.70 -27.49
CA TYR A 234 -25.80 -3.75 -27.50
C TYR A 234 -26.42 -3.17 -26.23
N PHE A 235 -25.89 -3.53 -25.07
CA PHE A 235 -26.50 -3.21 -23.78
C PHE A 235 -26.55 -1.70 -23.48
N PRO A 236 -25.49 -0.89 -23.70
CA PRO A 236 -25.57 0.56 -23.59
C PRO A 236 -26.63 1.18 -24.53
N ALA A 237 -26.71 0.71 -25.77
CA ALA A 237 -27.71 1.19 -26.72
C ALA A 237 -29.14 0.81 -26.28
N MET A 238 -29.33 -0.39 -25.74
CA MET A 238 -30.60 -0.83 -25.16
C MET A 238 -30.98 0.01 -23.93
N LYS A 239 -30.03 0.34 -23.06
CA LYS A 239 -30.26 1.19 -21.89
C LYS A 239 -30.65 2.62 -22.28
N GLU A 240 -30.05 3.16 -23.35
CA GLU A 240 -30.30 4.52 -23.82
C GLU A 240 -31.58 4.65 -24.67
N PHE A 241 -31.91 3.63 -25.47
CA PHE A 241 -32.99 3.71 -26.47
C PHE A 241 -34.05 2.60 -26.37
N GLY A 242 -34.02 1.79 -25.31
CA GLY A 242 -34.90 0.63 -25.13
C GLY A 242 -36.39 0.97 -25.15
N ASP A 243 -36.75 2.16 -24.67
CA ASP A 243 -38.14 2.65 -24.65
C ASP A 243 -38.77 2.79 -26.04
N ARG A 244 -37.97 2.76 -27.12
CA ARG A 244 -38.43 2.83 -28.51
C ARG A 244 -38.88 1.48 -29.07
N LEU A 245 -38.73 0.39 -28.31
CA LEU A 245 -39.20 -0.93 -28.69
C LEU A 245 -40.73 -1.04 -28.46
N GLU A 246 -41.49 -1.40 -29.49
CA GLU A 246 -42.95 -1.51 -29.44
C GLU A 246 -43.43 -2.57 -28.43
N THR A 247 -44.28 -2.19 -27.49
CA THR A 247 -44.89 -3.11 -26.52
C THR A 247 -46.00 -3.94 -27.18
N GLY A 248 -45.87 -5.27 -27.21
CA GLY A 248 -46.90 -6.20 -27.73
C GLY A 248 -46.50 -7.00 -28.98
N VAL A 249 -45.28 -6.82 -29.50
CA VAL A 249 -44.74 -7.59 -30.63
C VAL A 249 -43.97 -8.83 -30.11
N PRO A 250 -43.96 -9.98 -30.83
CA PRO A 250 -43.27 -11.18 -30.39
C PRO A 250 -41.78 -10.94 -30.08
N ARG A 251 -41.28 -11.53 -28.98
CA ARG A 251 -39.87 -11.42 -28.54
C ARG A 251 -38.84 -11.67 -29.65
N SER A 252 -39.16 -12.50 -30.64
CA SER A 252 -38.30 -12.80 -31.79
C SER A 252 -38.00 -11.61 -32.70
N ARG A 253 -38.85 -10.57 -32.76
CA ARG A 253 -38.58 -9.34 -33.54
C ARG A 253 -37.70 -8.31 -32.81
N HIS A 254 -37.58 -8.43 -31.49
CA HIS A 254 -36.77 -7.54 -30.63
C HIS A 254 -35.40 -8.11 -30.27
N GLN A 255 -35.13 -9.38 -30.58
CA GLN A 255 -33.80 -9.93 -30.41
C GLN A 255 -32.88 -9.46 -31.54
N PRO A 256 -31.68 -8.94 -31.21
CA PRO A 256 -30.70 -8.61 -32.23
C PRO A 256 -30.25 -9.88 -32.95
N PHE A 257 -30.03 -9.77 -34.26
CA PHE A 257 -29.17 -10.73 -34.94
C PHE A 257 -27.76 -10.61 -34.33
N TRP A 258 -27.36 -11.62 -33.57
CA TRP A 258 -26.12 -11.64 -32.83
C TRP A 258 -25.29 -12.86 -33.25
N ASP A 259 -24.07 -12.58 -33.66
CA ASP A 259 -23.02 -13.56 -33.86
C ASP A 259 -22.07 -13.45 -32.65
N PRO A 260 -21.91 -14.50 -31.83
CA PRO A 260 -21.04 -14.44 -30.66
C PRO A 260 -19.57 -14.16 -31.02
N VAL A 261 -19.14 -14.42 -32.27
CA VAL A 261 -17.81 -14.03 -32.78
C VAL A 261 -17.56 -12.53 -32.62
N HIS A 262 -18.60 -11.69 -32.73
CA HIS A 262 -18.47 -10.25 -32.57
C HIS A 262 -17.92 -9.82 -31.20
N ASN A 263 -18.22 -10.58 -30.14
CA ASN A 263 -17.74 -10.28 -28.79
C ASN A 263 -16.21 -10.49 -28.73
N PHE A 264 -15.71 -11.56 -29.35
CA PHE A 264 -14.29 -11.86 -29.47
C PHE A 264 -13.54 -10.89 -30.37
N MET A 265 -14.17 -10.41 -31.45
CA MET A 265 -13.63 -9.33 -32.30
C MET A 265 -13.50 -7.98 -31.59
N ALA A 266 -14.13 -7.83 -30.43
CA ALA A 266 -14.09 -6.65 -29.57
C ALA A 266 -13.35 -6.87 -28.24
N SER A 267 -12.70 -8.02 -28.07
CA SER A 267 -11.98 -8.39 -26.85
C SER A 267 -10.51 -8.64 -27.14
N CYS A 268 -9.66 -8.52 -26.12
CA CYS A 268 -8.21 -8.74 -26.22
C CYS A 268 -7.70 -9.45 -24.97
N GLU A 269 -6.60 -10.20 -25.09
CA GLU A 269 -5.85 -10.70 -23.94
C GLU A 269 -5.33 -9.52 -23.09
N LEU A 270 -5.50 -9.60 -21.77
CA LEU A 270 -4.94 -8.66 -20.82
C LEU A 270 -4.49 -9.42 -19.57
N PRO A 271 -3.18 -9.58 -19.34
CA PRO A 271 -2.73 -10.28 -18.15
C PRO A 271 -2.96 -9.45 -16.89
N TYR A 272 -2.87 -10.07 -15.73
CA TYR A 272 -2.84 -9.38 -14.45
C TYR A 272 -1.40 -8.97 -14.14
N TYR A 273 -1.16 -7.68 -13.91
CA TYR A 273 0.10 -7.16 -13.40
C TYR A 273 -0.05 -6.90 -11.91
N ASP A 274 0.75 -7.56 -11.09
CA ASP A 274 0.81 -7.28 -9.66
C ASP A 274 1.75 -6.10 -9.39
N PRO A 275 1.25 -4.94 -8.94
CA PRO A 275 2.09 -3.77 -8.71
C PRO A 275 3.03 -3.92 -7.50
N GLN A 276 2.71 -4.78 -6.53
CA GLN A 276 3.55 -5.01 -5.35
C GLN A 276 4.76 -5.85 -5.73
N THR A 277 4.51 -6.89 -6.52
CA THR A 277 5.53 -7.87 -6.83
C THR A 277 6.16 -7.73 -8.22
N GLN A 278 5.63 -6.81 -9.02
CA GLN A 278 6.00 -6.52 -10.41
C GLN A 278 6.01 -7.75 -11.32
N THR A 279 5.23 -8.77 -10.99
CA THR A 279 5.06 -9.95 -11.83
C THR A 279 3.76 -9.91 -12.60
N VAL A 280 3.72 -10.68 -13.68
CA VAL A 280 2.56 -10.79 -14.55
C VAL A 280 2.03 -12.21 -14.52
N ASP A 281 0.73 -12.34 -14.32
CA ASP A 281 0.00 -13.59 -14.42
C ASP A 281 -0.89 -13.55 -15.68
N TYR A 282 -0.67 -14.51 -16.58
CA TYR A 282 -1.48 -14.68 -17.80
C TYR A 282 -2.64 -15.65 -17.56
N GLY A 283 -2.76 -16.20 -16.35
CA GLY A 283 -3.70 -17.24 -16.01
C GLY A 283 -3.20 -18.63 -16.37
N ILE A 284 -3.58 -19.61 -15.56
CA ILE A 284 -3.15 -21.01 -15.65
C ILE A 284 -4.37 -21.89 -15.83
N SER A 285 -4.33 -22.78 -16.81
CA SER A 285 -5.30 -23.86 -16.96
C SER A 285 -4.75 -25.16 -16.39
N CYS A 286 -5.63 -26.03 -15.91
CA CYS A 286 -5.26 -27.32 -15.36
C CYS A 286 -5.22 -28.43 -16.43
N VAL A 287 -4.02 -28.95 -16.70
CA VAL A 287 -3.79 -30.02 -17.70
C VAL A 287 -4.52 -31.30 -17.29
N GLY A 288 -4.62 -31.57 -15.99
CA GLY A 288 -5.37 -32.72 -15.48
C GLY A 288 -6.88 -32.64 -15.75
N CYS A 289 -7.48 -31.46 -15.56
CA CYS A 289 -8.87 -31.22 -15.92
C CYS A 289 -9.10 -31.33 -17.43
N GLU A 290 -8.14 -30.88 -18.24
CA GLU A 290 -8.19 -30.97 -19.70
C GLU A 290 -8.15 -32.42 -20.19
N ALA A 291 -7.24 -33.25 -19.69
CA ALA A 291 -7.15 -34.66 -20.05
C ALA A 291 -8.45 -35.42 -19.75
N ARG A 292 -9.09 -35.13 -18.61
CA ARG A 292 -10.38 -35.71 -18.24
C ARG A 292 -11.52 -35.34 -19.21
N ALA A 293 -11.48 -34.14 -19.77
CA ALA A 293 -12.48 -33.68 -20.73
C ALA A 293 -12.38 -34.42 -22.09
N VAL A 294 -11.17 -34.85 -22.47
CA VAL A 294 -10.92 -35.61 -23.70
C VAL A 294 -11.24 -37.10 -23.56
N GLU A 295 -11.05 -37.68 -22.37
CA GLU A 295 -11.36 -39.10 -22.09
C GLU A 295 -12.87 -39.38 -21.86
N GLY A 296 -13.68 -38.34 -21.64
CA GLY A 296 -15.13 -38.45 -21.46
C GLY A 296 -15.90 -38.61 -22.78
N ASN A 297 -16.05 -39.85 -23.24
CA ASN A 297 -17.00 -40.33 -24.26
C ASN A 297 -16.94 -39.70 -25.68
N PRO A 298 -16.24 -40.32 -26.65
CA PRO A 298 -16.35 -39.95 -28.07
C PRO A 298 -17.67 -40.52 -28.64
N GLY A 299 -18.79 -39.80 -28.50
CA GLY A 299 -20.01 -40.21 -29.20
C GLY A 299 -21.37 -39.70 -28.75
N GLN A 300 -21.51 -38.89 -27.69
CA GLN A 300 -22.83 -38.35 -27.29
C GLN A 300 -22.95 -36.83 -27.52
N ALA A 301 -23.83 -36.47 -28.45
CA ALA A 301 -24.15 -35.11 -28.88
C ALA A 301 -25.03 -34.32 -27.89
N SER A 302 -24.76 -34.43 -26.59
CA SER A 302 -25.37 -33.58 -25.55
C SER A 302 -24.31 -33.27 -24.50
N ARG A 303 -23.49 -32.25 -24.82
CA ARG A 303 -22.51 -31.69 -23.89
C ARG A 303 -23.27 -30.89 -22.81
N PRO A 304 -23.08 -31.14 -21.50
CA PRO A 304 -23.66 -30.29 -20.48
C PRO A 304 -23.05 -28.88 -20.55
N ALA A 305 -23.90 -27.86 -20.37
CA ALA A 305 -23.59 -26.43 -20.55
C ALA A 305 -22.59 -25.84 -19.52
N VAL A 306 -21.99 -26.65 -18.64
CA VAL A 306 -21.04 -26.17 -17.63
C VAL A 306 -19.91 -27.19 -17.49
N ALA A 307 -18.76 -26.81 -18.00
CA ALA A 307 -17.58 -27.64 -18.11
C ALA A 307 -16.50 -27.15 -17.11
N PRO A 308 -16.27 -27.83 -15.96
CA PRO A 308 -15.25 -27.44 -14.96
C PRO A 308 -13.78 -27.56 -15.44
N TRP A 309 -13.54 -27.62 -16.75
CA TRP A 309 -12.24 -27.82 -17.40
C TRP A 309 -11.75 -26.61 -18.24
N ASP A 310 -12.52 -25.52 -18.29
CA ASP A 310 -12.13 -24.24 -18.91
C ASP A 310 -11.79 -23.14 -17.90
N GLY A 311 -11.61 -23.51 -16.63
CA GLY A 311 -11.14 -22.61 -15.59
C GLY A 311 -9.72 -22.11 -15.90
N ILE A 312 -9.60 -20.81 -16.11
CA ILE A 312 -8.33 -20.10 -15.99
C ILE A 312 -8.24 -19.66 -14.52
N PHE A 313 -7.14 -20.00 -13.88
CA PHE A 313 -6.87 -19.69 -12.48
C PHE A 313 -5.72 -18.68 -12.40
N SER A 314 -5.73 -17.82 -11.38
CA SER A 314 -4.50 -17.19 -10.95
C SER A 314 -3.53 -18.25 -10.39
N ARG A 315 -2.25 -17.92 -10.25
CA ARG A 315 -1.24 -18.79 -9.62
C ARG A 315 -1.72 -19.44 -8.32
N ASP A 316 -2.22 -18.63 -7.39
CA ASP A 316 -2.66 -19.12 -6.08
C ASP A 316 -3.91 -19.97 -6.16
N ASN A 317 -4.86 -19.57 -7.02
CA ASN A 317 -6.09 -20.32 -7.21
C ASN A 317 -5.83 -21.66 -7.93
N PHE A 318 -4.81 -21.72 -8.80
CA PHE A 318 -4.37 -22.97 -9.40
C PHE A 318 -3.80 -23.92 -8.36
N LEU A 319 -2.93 -23.44 -7.46
CA LEU A 319 -2.37 -24.28 -6.39
C LEU A 319 -3.44 -24.77 -5.41
N LYS A 320 -4.46 -23.94 -5.12
CA LYS A 320 -5.65 -24.37 -4.36
C LYS A 320 -6.44 -25.44 -5.12
N HIS A 321 -6.67 -25.25 -6.41
CA HIS A 321 -7.36 -26.22 -7.28
C HIS A 321 -6.59 -27.56 -7.37
N PHE A 322 -5.27 -27.51 -7.51
CA PHE A 322 -4.40 -28.68 -7.61
C PHE A 322 -4.58 -29.64 -6.43
N LYS A 323 -4.78 -29.13 -5.22
CA LYS A 323 -5.05 -29.95 -4.01
C LYS A 323 -6.32 -30.81 -4.13
N GLY A 324 -7.31 -30.37 -4.91
CA GLY A 324 -8.55 -31.10 -5.17
C GLY A 324 -8.60 -31.87 -6.50
N CYS A 325 -7.59 -31.73 -7.36
CA CYS A 325 -7.62 -32.29 -8.71
C CYS A 325 -6.74 -33.54 -8.83
N ARG A 326 -7.37 -34.72 -8.74
CA ARG A 326 -6.66 -36.01 -8.77
C ARG A 326 -5.88 -36.25 -10.06
N GLN A 327 -6.40 -35.81 -11.20
CA GLN A 327 -5.72 -35.92 -12.49
C GLN A 327 -4.46 -35.04 -12.54
N ALA A 328 -4.53 -33.81 -12.01
CA ALA A 328 -3.37 -32.92 -11.93
C ALA A 328 -2.29 -33.50 -11.00
N GLN A 329 -2.70 -34.08 -9.88
CA GLN A 329 -1.79 -34.76 -8.95
C GLN A 329 -1.07 -35.94 -9.59
N LYS A 330 -1.76 -36.76 -10.40
CA LYS A 330 -1.11 -37.85 -11.15
C LYS A 330 -0.05 -37.34 -12.13
N LEU A 331 -0.31 -36.21 -12.80
CA LEU A 331 0.67 -35.59 -13.71
C LEU A 331 1.89 -35.09 -12.93
N TRP A 332 1.68 -34.50 -11.74
CA TRP A 332 2.75 -34.10 -10.84
C TRP A 332 3.55 -35.31 -10.35
N GLU A 333 2.91 -36.37 -9.86
CA GLU A 333 3.57 -37.60 -9.38
C GLU A 333 4.43 -38.28 -10.45
N ALA A 334 4.04 -38.14 -11.72
CA ALA A 334 4.81 -38.64 -12.87
C ALA A 334 5.92 -37.69 -13.36
N SER A 335 6.02 -36.48 -12.79
CA SER A 335 7.01 -35.48 -13.21
C SER A 335 8.41 -35.75 -12.62
N PRO A 336 9.50 -35.45 -13.36
CA PRO A 336 10.86 -35.49 -12.82
C PRO A 336 11.05 -34.61 -11.57
N GLU A 337 10.26 -33.56 -11.45
CA GLU A 337 10.28 -32.59 -10.36
C GLU A 337 9.58 -33.09 -9.07
N ALA A 338 8.82 -34.19 -9.12
CA ALA A 338 8.19 -34.79 -7.94
C ALA A 338 9.20 -35.18 -6.84
N ALA A 339 10.45 -35.47 -7.25
CA ALA A 339 11.55 -35.73 -6.32
C ALA A 339 11.87 -34.52 -5.41
N LEU A 340 11.57 -33.30 -5.85
CA LEU A 340 11.73 -32.07 -5.05
C LEU A 340 10.79 -32.07 -3.84
N GLU A 341 9.58 -32.61 -3.99
CA GLU A 341 8.63 -32.77 -2.89
C GLU A 341 9.13 -33.76 -1.83
N ALA A 342 9.78 -34.85 -2.27
CA ALA A 342 10.36 -35.85 -1.37
C ALA A 342 11.57 -35.32 -0.59
N ILE A 343 12.35 -34.40 -1.18
CA ILE A 343 13.45 -33.68 -0.52
C ILE A 343 12.90 -32.72 0.54
N ILE A 344 11.88 -31.93 0.18
CA ILE A 344 11.21 -31.02 1.12
C ILE A 344 10.56 -31.80 2.28
N LYS A 345 9.94 -32.96 1.99
CA LYS A 345 9.30 -33.84 2.99
C LYS A 345 10.30 -34.54 3.94
N ARG A 346 11.56 -34.76 3.54
CA ARG A 346 12.62 -35.34 4.39
C ARG A 346 13.24 -34.33 5.36
N ASP A 347 13.20 -33.04 5.02
CA ASP A 347 13.66 -31.93 5.87
C ASP A 347 12.52 -31.27 6.67
N VAL A 348 11.45 -32.02 6.99
CA VAL A 348 10.37 -31.56 7.88
C VAL A 348 10.62 -32.10 9.29
N PRO A 349 11.27 -31.35 10.19
CA PRO A 349 10.82 -31.40 11.58
C PRO A 349 9.35 -30.95 11.59
N GLU A 350 8.54 -31.57 12.45
CA GLU A 350 7.19 -31.09 12.78
C GLU A 350 7.17 -29.56 12.79
N LYS A 351 6.12 -28.94 12.26
CA LYS A 351 5.86 -27.50 12.36
C LYS A 351 5.88 -27.16 13.86
N SER A 352 7.05 -26.88 14.43
CA SER A 352 7.13 -26.19 15.69
C SER A 352 6.49 -24.85 15.37
N ALA A 353 5.37 -24.57 16.02
CA ALA A 353 4.80 -23.24 15.98
C ALA A 353 5.92 -22.31 16.45
N SER A 354 6.54 -21.59 15.51
CA SER A 354 7.45 -20.53 15.87
C SER A 354 6.63 -19.51 16.65
N THR A 355 7.13 -19.12 17.80
CA THR A 355 6.44 -18.20 18.70
C THR A 355 7.39 -17.09 19.11
N VAL A 356 6.82 -15.96 19.50
CA VAL A 356 7.54 -14.85 20.10
C VAL A 356 6.83 -14.48 21.39
N THR A 357 7.61 -14.25 22.46
CA THR A 357 7.06 -13.79 23.73
C THR A 357 7.27 -12.27 23.84
N ILE A 358 6.18 -11.53 23.98
CA ILE A 358 6.18 -10.07 24.14
C ILE A 358 5.45 -9.75 25.43
N ARG A 359 6.12 -9.02 26.35
CA ARG A 359 5.60 -8.69 27.69
C ARG A 359 5.05 -9.89 28.49
N GLY A 360 5.62 -11.09 28.29
CA GLY A 360 5.20 -12.31 28.96
C GLY A 360 4.07 -13.09 28.26
N GLU A 361 3.48 -12.53 27.21
CA GLU A 361 2.48 -13.20 26.37
C GLU A 361 3.15 -13.85 25.16
N THR A 362 2.82 -15.13 24.90
CA THR A 362 3.39 -15.90 23.78
C THR A 362 2.43 -15.89 22.61
N HIS A 363 2.92 -15.44 21.45
CA HIS A 363 2.14 -15.30 20.23
C HIS A 363 2.71 -16.16 19.09
N PRO A 364 1.84 -16.72 18.22
CA PRO A 364 2.29 -17.47 17.05
C PRO A 364 2.91 -16.53 16.01
N THR A 365 4.01 -16.97 15.40
CA THR A 365 4.70 -16.26 14.33
C THR A 365 4.61 -17.02 13.02
N GLU A 366 4.49 -16.30 11.92
CA GLU A 366 4.34 -16.88 10.59
C GLU A 366 5.22 -16.15 9.57
N LYS A 367 6.07 -16.87 8.85
CA LYS A 367 6.78 -16.30 7.70
C LYS A 367 5.90 -16.34 6.45
N PRO A 368 6.00 -15.37 5.52
CA PRO A 368 6.97 -14.27 5.49
C PRO A 368 6.58 -13.04 6.33
N TRP A 369 5.42 -13.06 7.01
CA TRP A 369 4.92 -11.92 7.79
C TRP A 369 5.81 -11.54 8.98
N PHE A 370 6.35 -12.52 9.70
CA PHE A 370 7.14 -12.29 10.89
C PHE A 370 8.42 -11.53 10.58
N ASN A 371 8.47 -10.26 10.96
CA ASN A 371 9.60 -9.36 10.71
C ASN A 371 10.04 -8.58 11.97
N VAL A 372 9.62 -9.00 13.17
CA VAL A 372 10.00 -8.35 14.44
C VAL A 372 11.37 -8.86 14.91
N PRO A 373 12.40 -8.00 14.99
CA PRO A 373 13.72 -8.43 15.41
C PRO A 373 13.89 -8.37 16.93
N GLN A 374 14.85 -9.13 17.46
CA GLN A 374 15.02 -9.35 18.90
C GLN A 374 15.29 -8.05 19.68
N ASN A 375 15.99 -7.09 19.09
CA ASN A 375 16.25 -5.76 19.66
C ASN A 375 14.97 -4.94 19.88
N ILE A 376 13.92 -5.16 19.07
CA ILE A 376 12.60 -4.56 19.27
C ILE A 376 11.87 -5.32 20.37
N VAL A 377 11.84 -6.66 20.32
CA VAL A 377 11.21 -7.51 21.34
C VAL A 377 11.74 -7.17 22.75
N SER A 378 13.06 -7.04 22.90
CA SER A 378 13.70 -6.71 24.19
C SER A 378 13.32 -5.33 24.73
N LYS A 379 12.92 -4.39 23.87
CA LYS A 379 12.55 -3.02 24.25
C LYS A 379 11.07 -2.87 24.59
N THR A 380 10.22 -3.84 24.20
CA THR A 380 8.77 -3.79 24.49
C THR A 380 8.44 -3.72 25.98
N SER A 381 9.28 -4.25 26.86
CA SER A 381 9.09 -4.24 28.32
C SER A 381 9.49 -2.93 28.99
N ARG A 382 10.21 -2.04 28.28
CA ARG A 382 10.79 -0.81 28.85
C ARG A 382 9.72 0.17 29.35
N ARG A 383 8.63 0.35 28.61
CA ARG A 383 7.49 1.21 28.99
C ARG A 383 7.94 2.58 29.53
N LEU A 384 8.76 3.29 28.76
CA LEU A 384 9.41 4.54 29.21
C LEU A 384 8.41 5.63 29.62
N HIS A 385 7.21 5.62 29.03
CA HIS A 385 6.09 6.48 29.38
C HIS A 385 5.52 6.24 30.79
N LEU A 386 5.84 5.12 31.43
CA LEU A 386 5.44 4.78 32.80
C LEU A 386 6.59 4.88 33.80
N GLN A 387 7.84 5.01 33.35
CA GLN A 387 8.98 5.08 34.25
C GLN A 387 8.99 6.42 34.99
N PRO A 388 8.99 6.45 36.34
CA PRO A 388 9.11 7.68 37.09
C PRO A 388 10.35 8.47 36.66
N ASP A 389 10.20 9.78 36.56
CA ASP A 389 11.24 10.76 36.23
C ASP A 389 11.87 10.61 34.84
N HIS A 390 11.42 9.65 34.05
CA HIS A 390 11.81 9.57 32.66
C HIS A 390 11.20 10.74 31.87
N PRO A 391 11.95 11.44 31.00
CA PRO A 391 11.45 12.58 30.21
C PRO A 391 10.14 12.30 29.46
N ILE A 392 9.98 11.10 28.93
CA ILE A 392 8.74 10.66 28.25
C ILE A 392 7.57 10.58 29.26
N SER A 393 7.78 10.01 30.44
CA SER A 393 6.75 9.94 31.49
C SER A 393 6.38 11.30 32.05
N ILE A 394 7.36 12.20 32.25
CA ILE A 394 7.12 13.59 32.67
C ILE A 394 6.29 14.32 31.61
N THR A 395 6.67 14.20 30.35
CA THR A 395 5.93 14.82 29.23
C THR A 395 4.49 14.30 29.15
N ARG A 396 4.29 12.99 29.30
CA ARG A 396 2.97 12.37 29.42
C ARG A 396 2.16 12.98 30.56
N GLN A 397 2.75 13.17 31.74
CA GLN A 397 2.07 13.77 32.90
C GLN A 397 1.65 15.22 32.65
N ILE A 398 2.50 16.02 31.98
CA ILE A 398 2.17 17.40 31.59
C ILE A 398 0.99 17.42 30.62
N ILE A 399 1.00 16.55 29.60
CA ILE A 399 -0.13 16.44 28.67
C ILE A 399 -1.40 16.03 29.43
N GLN A 400 -1.34 14.98 30.26
CA GLN A 400 -2.47 14.52 31.08
C GLN A 400 -3.04 15.61 32.00
N ALA A 401 -2.21 16.50 32.54
CA ALA A 401 -2.67 17.58 33.42
C ALA A 401 -3.64 18.56 32.73
N ASN A 402 -3.63 18.62 31.39
CA ASN A 402 -4.55 19.43 30.60
C ASN A 402 -5.91 18.76 30.33
N PHE A 403 -6.05 17.48 30.71
CA PHE A 403 -7.26 16.67 30.52
C PHE A 403 -7.61 15.90 31.80
N PRO A 404 -8.05 16.57 32.87
CA PRO A 404 -8.17 15.97 34.19
C PRO A 404 -9.34 14.98 34.35
N GLU A 405 -9.20 14.05 35.29
CA GLU A 405 -10.30 13.27 35.84
C GLU A 405 -11.33 14.17 36.56
N PRO A 406 -12.62 13.79 36.62
CA PRO A 406 -13.20 12.53 36.14
C PRO A 406 -13.60 12.54 34.64
N THR A 407 -13.47 13.68 33.95
CA THR A 407 -13.89 13.80 32.55
C THR A 407 -13.10 12.84 31.65
N TYR A 408 -11.79 12.74 31.87
CA TYR A 408 -10.91 11.87 31.09
C TYR A 408 -10.40 10.70 31.94
N LYS A 409 -10.60 9.47 31.46
CA LYS A 409 -9.97 8.28 32.04
C LYS A 409 -8.66 7.96 31.33
N TYR A 410 -7.64 7.53 32.07
CA TYR A 410 -6.31 7.26 31.52
C TYR A 410 -6.04 5.77 31.34
N TYR A 411 -5.64 5.37 30.13
CA TYR A 411 -5.28 4.00 29.77
C TYR A 411 -3.82 3.94 29.32
N ASN A 412 -2.94 3.38 30.17
CA ASN A 412 -1.50 3.41 29.90
C ASN A 412 -0.86 2.02 29.77
N GLU A 413 -1.66 0.96 29.86
CA GLU A 413 -1.19 -0.43 30.01
C GLU A 413 -1.64 -1.36 28.88
N TYR A 414 -2.29 -0.84 27.82
CA TYR A 414 -2.68 -1.67 26.69
C TYR A 414 -1.49 -2.44 26.08
N SER A 415 -1.75 -3.69 25.71
CA SER A 415 -0.77 -4.56 25.05
C SER A 415 -0.30 -3.94 23.73
N PRO A 416 1.00 -3.96 23.42
CA PRO A 416 1.53 -3.47 22.15
C PRO A 416 1.14 -4.38 20.98
N VAL A 417 0.78 -5.63 21.25
CA VAL A 417 0.32 -6.59 20.24
C VAL A 417 -1.16 -6.38 20.00
N VAL A 418 -1.49 -5.98 18.78
CA VAL A 418 -2.88 -5.73 18.35
C VAL A 418 -3.17 -6.49 17.07
N THR A 419 -4.46 -6.66 16.79
CA THR A 419 -4.91 -7.22 15.51
C THR A 419 -4.76 -6.20 14.38
N THR A 420 -4.61 -6.68 13.14
CA THR A 420 -4.72 -5.84 11.93
C THR A 420 -6.06 -5.11 11.85
N HIS A 421 -7.11 -5.69 12.42
CA HIS A 421 -8.41 -5.05 12.52
C HIS A 421 -8.38 -3.82 13.44
N GLN A 422 -7.87 -3.97 14.67
CA GLN A 422 -7.72 -2.86 15.62
C GLN A 422 -6.86 -1.74 15.02
N ASN A 423 -5.68 -2.07 14.50
CA ASN A 423 -4.73 -1.05 14.05
C ASN A 423 -5.12 -0.37 12.74
N PHE A 424 -5.95 -0.98 11.89
CA PHE A 424 -6.23 -0.41 10.57
C PHE A 424 -7.71 -0.47 10.19
N ASP A 425 -8.33 -1.65 10.19
CA ASP A 425 -9.69 -1.80 9.64
C ASP A 425 -10.73 -1.01 10.43
N SER A 426 -10.65 -1.05 11.77
CA SER A 426 -11.57 -0.35 12.67
C SER A 426 -11.51 1.18 12.54
N LEU A 427 -10.42 1.68 11.96
CA LEU A 427 -10.13 3.09 11.71
C LEU A 427 -10.35 3.47 10.24
N GLY A 428 -10.91 2.59 9.41
CA GLY A 428 -11.24 2.90 8.01
C GLY A 428 -10.06 2.91 7.04
N PHE A 429 -8.89 2.41 7.43
CA PHE A 429 -7.75 2.34 6.50
C PHE A 429 -8.05 1.39 5.33
N PRO A 430 -7.82 1.81 4.06
CA PRO A 430 -7.92 0.93 2.90
C PRO A 430 -6.99 -0.29 3.01
N LYS A 431 -7.36 -1.43 2.39
CA LYS A 431 -6.55 -2.66 2.41
C LYS A 431 -5.20 -2.51 1.69
N ASP A 432 -5.12 -1.58 0.75
CA ASP A 432 -3.92 -1.22 -0.02
C ASP A 432 -3.17 0.00 0.57
N HIS A 433 -3.53 0.46 1.77
CA HIS A 433 -2.86 1.59 2.41
C HIS A 433 -1.37 1.29 2.65
N PRO A 434 -0.43 2.18 2.26
CA PRO A 434 1.02 1.94 2.38
C PRO A 434 1.48 1.55 3.78
N GLY A 435 0.89 2.14 4.83
CA GLY A 435 1.21 1.79 6.22
C GLY A 435 0.95 0.32 6.61
N ARG A 436 0.21 -0.46 5.81
CA ARG A 436 0.02 -1.91 6.02
C ARG A 436 1.17 -2.75 5.46
N ALA A 437 2.12 -2.15 4.73
CA ALA A 437 3.19 -2.90 4.09
C ALA A 437 4.17 -3.47 5.12
N LEU A 438 4.75 -4.64 4.81
CA LEU A 438 5.81 -5.26 5.61
C LEU A 438 7.06 -4.36 5.75
N SER A 439 7.25 -3.43 4.82
CA SER A 439 8.35 -2.44 4.83
C SER A 439 8.23 -1.41 5.95
N ASP A 440 7.03 -1.16 6.46
CA ASP A 440 6.71 -0.04 7.36
C ASP A 440 6.21 -0.51 8.72
N THR A 441 5.65 -1.73 8.80
CA THR A 441 5.01 -2.27 10.00
C THR A 441 5.65 -3.57 10.48
N TYR A 442 5.73 -3.73 11.81
CA TYR A 442 6.22 -4.94 12.46
C TYR A 442 5.08 -5.95 12.68
N TYR A 443 5.06 -7.01 11.88
CA TYR A 443 4.08 -8.09 11.93
C TYR A 443 4.62 -9.31 12.68
N LEU A 444 3.73 -9.93 13.47
CA LEU A 444 3.98 -11.25 14.06
C LEU A 444 3.52 -12.35 13.11
N ASN A 445 2.35 -12.14 12.50
CA ASN A 445 1.73 -12.97 11.47
C ASN A 445 0.74 -12.09 10.66
N GLU A 446 -0.02 -12.65 9.71
CA GLU A 446 -0.99 -11.90 8.90
C GLU A 446 -2.02 -11.11 9.73
N LYS A 447 -2.34 -11.56 10.94
CA LYS A 447 -3.42 -11.02 11.77
C LYS A 447 -2.93 -10.18 12.95
N LEU A 448 -1.71 -10.39 13.42
CA LEU A 448 -1.15 -9.76 14.61
C LEU A 448 0.09 -8.93 14.27
N LEU A 449 0.18 -7.73 14.86
CA LEU A 449 1.28 -6.79 14.67
C LEU A 449 1.57 -6.03 15.96
N LEU A 450 2.72 -5.36 16.00
CA LEU A 450 2.99 -4.32 17.00
C LEU A 450 2.34 -3.02 16.53
N ARG A 451 1.48 -2.42 17.37
CA ARG A 451 0.68 -1.23 16.99
C ARG A 451 1.54 -0.11 16.42
N THR A 452 1.09 0.50 15.33
CA THR A 452 1.80 1.61 14.66
C THR A 452 1.40 2.98 15.21
N HIS A 453 0.29 3.04 15.95
CA HIS A 453 -0.22 4.23 16.61
C HIS A 453 -1.17 3.88 17.75
N THR A 454 -1.33 4.79 18.71
CA THR A 454 -2.26 4.61 19.85
C THR A 454 -3.73 4.54 19.42
N SER A 455 -4.07 5.10 18.25
CA SER A 455 -5.44 5.06 17.70
C SER A 455 -5.96 3.63 17.48
N ALA A 456 -5.09 2.61 17.46
CA ALA A 456 -5.48 1.20 17.38
C ALA A 456 -6.44 0.75 18.49
N HIS A 457 -6.48 1.52 19.59
CA HIS A 457 -7.31 1.26 20.76
C HIS A 457 -8.60 2.09 20.80
N GLN A 458 -8.83 3.03 19.85
CA GLN A 458 -10.01 3.92 19.90
C GLN A 458 -11.34 3.15 19.95
N ALA A 459 -11.54 2.20 19.04
CA ALA A 459 -12.81 1.49 18.92
C ALA A 459 -13.15 0.64 20.16
N GLU A 460 -12.16 0.05 20.81
CA GLU A 460 -12.38 -0.71 22.05
C GLU A 460 -12.61 0.20 23.26
N THR A 461 -11.92 1.34 23.34
CA THR A 461 -12.13 2.31 24.42
C THR A 461 -13.50 2.98 24.31
N PHE A 462 -13.94 3.36 23.10
CA PHE A 462 -15.32 3.85 22.89
C PHE A 462 -16.37 2.80 23.24
N ARG A 463 -16.12 1.52 22.92
CA ARG A 463 -17.03 0.41 23.27
C ARG A 463 -17.15 0.22 24.77
N ALA A 464 -16.04 0.40 25.50
CA ALA A 464 -16.04 0.31 26.96
C ALA A 464 -16.88 1.43 27.60
N ASN A 465 -16.89 2.62 26.99
CA ASN A 465 -17.75 3.76 27.36
C ASN A 465 -17.71 4.11 28.86
N GLU A 466 -16.51 4.10 29.44
CA GLU A 466 -16.32 4.25 30.90
C GLU A 466 -16.22 5.72 31.34
N SER A 467 -16.01 6.64 30.41
CA SER A 467 -15.86 8.07 30.66
C SER A 467 -16.20 8.89 29.42
N ASP A 468 -16.45 10.18 29.66
CA ASP A 468 -16.82 11.18 28.67
C ASP A 468 -15.68 11.54 27.70
N GLY A 469 -14.44 11.44 28.17
CA GLY A 469 -13.23 11.45 27.37
C GLY A 469 -12.22 10.42 27.87
N TYR A 470 -11.16 10.19 27.12
CA TYR A 470 -10.06 9.33 27.55
C TYR A 470 -8.72 9.84 27.07
N LEU A 471 -7.65 9.39 27.72
CA LEU A 471 -6.28 9.44 27.20
C LEU A 471 -5.67 8.05 27.14
N ILE A 472 -4.92 7.76 26.08
CA ILE A 472 -4.18 6.51 25.92
C ILE A 472 -2.71 6.84 25.70
N SER A 473 -1.82 6.52 26.64
CA SER A 473 -0.38 6.67 26.40
C SER A 473 0.30 5.33 26.21
N ALA A 474 1.08 5.20 25.14
CA ALA A 474 1.69 3.93 24.79
C ALA A 474 2.91 4.10 23.87
N ASP A 475 3.81 3.12 23.95
CA ASP A 475 4.86 2.87 22.97
C ASP A 475 4.28 2.31 21.66
N VAL A 476 4.73 2.80 20.50
CA VAL A 476 4.27 2.44 19.16
C VAL A 476 5.47 2.11 18.29
N TYR A 477 5.24 1.31 17.24
CA TYR A 477 6.30 0.60 16.52
C TYR A 477 6.21 0.83 15.03
N ARG A 478 7.29 1.33 14.41
CA ARG A 478 7.36 1.57 12.96
C ARG A 478 8.74 1.22 12.42
N ARG A 479 8.78 0.66 11.21
CA ARG A 479 10.02 0.52 10.45
C ARG A 479 10.25 1.81 9.69
N ASP A 480 11.32 2.52 10.00
CA ASP A 480 11.57 3.88 9.51
C ASP A 480 13.08 4.17 9.39
N ALA A 481 13.43 5.32 8.80
CA ALA A 481 14.77 5.83 8.65
C ALA A 481 15.54 5.91 9.98
N ILE A 482 16.88 5.86 9.92
CA ILE A 482 17.76 6.07 11.08
C ILE A 482 18.32 7.48 11.03
N ASP A 483 17.83 8.33 11.93
CA ASP A 483 18.38 9.66 12.21
C ASP A 483 18.09 10.07 13.66
N ARG A 484 18.42 11.33 14.01
CA ARG A 484 18.27 11.87 15.37
C ARG A 484 16.81 12.03 15.85
N SER A 485 15.84 11.95 14.95
CA SER A 485 14.42 12.20 15.19
C SER A 485 13.56 10.95 14.97
N HIS A 486 14.09 9.92 14.30
CA HIS A 486 13.38 8.66 14.02
C HIS A 486 13.98 7.47 14.79
N TYR A 487 13.13 6.82 15.57
CA TYR A 487 13.44 5.60 16.31
C TYR A 487 12.35 4.56 16.07
N PRO A 488 12.67 3.25 15.98
CA PRO A 488 11.67 2.24 15.62
C PRO A 488 10.60 2.03 16.69
N ILE A 489 10.84 2.56 17.90
CA ILE A 489 9.92 2.56 19.01
C ILE A 489 9.86 3.98 19.57
N PHE A 490 8.70 4.61 19.51
CA PHE A 490 8.48 5.93 20.10
C PHE A 490 7.13 5.92 20.81
N HIS A 491 6.73 7.00 21.46
CA HIS A 491 5.55 7.02 22.31
C HIS A 491 4.57 8.04 21.79
N GLN A 492 3.30 7.66 21.80
CA GLN A 492 2.19 8.53 21.48
C GLN A 492 1.26 8.63 22.67
N MET A 493 0.51 9.73 22.69
CA MET A 493 -0.70 9.84 23.47
C MET A 493 -1.88 10.07 22.54
N GLU A 494 -2.89 9.21 22.63
CA GLU A 494 -4.22 9.47 22.09
C GLU A 494 -5.03 10.25 23.12
N GLY A 495 -5.88 11.14 22.67
CA GLY A 495 -6.97 11.65 23.49
C GLY A 495 -8.26 11.77 22.71
N ALA A 496 -9.39 11.59 23.38
CA ALA A 496 -10.71 11.79 22.79
C ALA A 496 -11.70 12.34 23.80
N ARG A 497 -12.72 13.03 23.28
CA ARG A 497 -13.86 13.55 24.04
C ARG A 497 -15.13 13.34 23.23
N SER A 498 -16.13 12.75 23.86
CA SER A 498 -17.41 12.38 23.25
C SER A 498 -18.57 13.01 24.00
N TRP A 499 -19.60 13.42 23.27
CA TRP A 499 -20.90 13.80 23.82
C TRP A 499 -21.95 12.81 23.32
N ASP A 500 -22.87 12.44 24.21
CA ASP A 500 -23.94 11.51 23.88
C ASP A 500 -25.22 12.29 23.59
N ARG A 501 -25.67 12.23 22.33
CA ARG A 501 -26.89 12.90 21.87
C ARG A 501 -28.12 12.51 22.70
N SER A 502 -28.15 11.29 23.26
CA SER A 502 -29.26 10.83 24.10
C SER A 502 -29.28 11.42 25.51
N LYS A 503 -28.14 11.97 25.97
CA LYS A 503 -27.96 12.49 27.33
C LYS A 503 -27.97 14.02 27.39
N VAL A 504 -27.70 14.70 26.28
CA VAL A 504 -27.72 16.18 26.24
C VAL A 504 -29.16 16.71 26.15
N PRO A 505 -29.47 17.85 26.79
CA PRO A 505 -30.80 18.45 26.71
C PRO A 505 -31.28 18.65 25.27
N ASN A 506 -32.49 18.20 24.96
CA ASN A 506 -33.11 18.28 23.63
C ASN A 506 -32.33 17.61 22.49
N GLY A 507 -31.29 16.81 22.79
CA GLY A 507 -30.41 16.24 21.77
C GLY A 507 -29.51 17.25 21.06
N ASP A 508 -29.38 18.47 21.58
CA ASP A 508 -28.57 19.56 21.01
C ASP A 508 -27.11 19.45 21.46
N VAL A 509 -26.36 18.63 20.73
CA VAL A 509 -24.94 18.41 21.01
C VAL A 509 -24.10 19.64 20.73
N ALA A 510 -24.45 20.44 19.70
CA ALA A 510 -23.71 21.66 19.39
C ALA A 510 -23.77 22.66 20.55
N ALA A 511 -24.95 22.87 21.14
CA ALA A 511 -25.09 23.74 22.31
C ALA A 511 -24.31 23.21 23.52
N ALA A 512 -24.39 21.90 23.79
CA ALA A 512 -23.66 21.28 24.91
C ALA A 512 -22.13 21.40 24.76
N VAL A 513 -21.61 21.22 23.54
CA VAL A 513 -20.17 21.36 23.25
C VAL A 513 -19.73 22.81 23.39
N LEU A 514 -20.53 23.78 22.93
CA LEU A 514 -20.22 25.21 23.08
C LEU A 514 -20.27 25.67 24.54
N GLU A 515 -21.16 25.10 25.36
CA GLU A 515 -21.16 25.35 26.80
C GLU A 515 -19.89 24.81 27.47
N ASP A 516 -19.44 23.60 27.10
CA ASP A 516 -18.18 23.01 27.60
C ASP A 516 -16.96 23.84 27.15
N LEU A 517 -16.97 24.34 25.91
CA LEU A 517 -15.93 25.23 25.37
C LEU A 517 -15.76 26.51 26.20
N GLU A 518 -16.84 27.15 26.65
CA GLU A 518 -16.74 28.37 27.47
C GLU A 518 -16.13 28.13 28.86
N ARG A 519 -16.12 26.88 29.34
CA ARG A 519 -15.46 26.48 30.59
C ARG A 519 -13.96 26.25 30.41
N LEU A 520 -13.49 26.04 29.19
CA LEU A 520 -12.07 25.88 28.92
C LEU A 520 -11.33 27.21 29.13
N PRO A 521 -10.09 27.17 29.64
CA PRO A 521 -9.24 28.36 29.70
C PRO A 521 -9.12 29.05 28.34
N LYS A 522 -8.97 30.37 28.36
CA LYS A 522 -8.66 31.18 27.18
C LYS A 522 -7.17 31.57 27.23
N HIS A 523 -6.53 31.63 26.07
CA HIS A 523 -5.15 32.10 25.93
C HIS A 523 -5.09 33.25 24.91
N ASP A 524 -4.06 34.07 25.02
CA ASP A 524 -3.85 35.24 24.15
C ASP A 524 -2.90 34.94 22.96
N VAL A 525 -2.43 33.69 22.83
CA VAL A 525 -1.59 33.30 21.69
C VAL A 525 -2.39 33.37 20.39
N VAL A 526 -1.85 34.09 19.41
CA VAL A 526 -2.42 34.19 18.07
C VAL A 526 -2.13 32.89 17.31
N VAL A 527 -3.20 32.20 16.90
CA VAL A 527 -3.12 30.96 16.14
C VAL A 527 -3.57 31.23 14.71
N GLU A 528 -2.74 30.90 13.73
CA GLU A 528 -3.07 31.04 12.31
C GLU A 528 -4.03 29.90 11.89
N ASP A 529 -5.27 30.24 11.53
CA ASP A 529 -6.28 29.27 11.04
C ASP A 529 -7.02 29.86 9.82
N PRO A 530 -6.36 29.93 8.66
CA PRO A 530 -6.88 30.66 7.50
C PRO A 530 -8.03 29.93 6.79
N ASN A 531 -8.24 28.65 7.10
CA ASN A 531 -9.21 27.80 6.40
C ASN A 531 -10.55 27.75 7.14
N PRO A 532 -11.66 27.60 6.40
CA PRO A 532 -12.95 27.33 7.04
C PRO A 532 -12.90 25.98 7.80
N PRO A 533 -13.75 25.78 8.82
CA PRO A 533 -13.81 24.52 9.57
C PRO A 533 -14.10 23.28 8.71
N MET A 534 -14.75 23.46 7.55
CA MET A 534 -15.11 22.38 6.64
C MET A 534 -14.92 22.82 5.19
N HIS A 535 -14.58 21.87 4.34
CA HIS A 535 -14.46 22.06 2.90
C HIS A 535 -14.91 20.79 2.15
N PRO A 536 -15.77 20.87 1.11
CA PRO A 536 -16.39 19.69 0.49
C PRO A 536 -15.41 18.60 -0.01
N GLU A 537 -14.25 19.00 -0.53
CA GLU A 537 -13.25 18.04 -1.04
C GLU A 537 -12.09 17.80 -0.07
N ARG A 538 -11.44 18.87 0.41
CA ARG A 538 -10.23 18.80 1.23
C ARG A 538 -10.48 18.43 2.69
N ASN A 539 -11.62 18.81 3.26
CA ASN A 539 -11.91 18.61 4.68
C ASN A 539 -13.42 18.42 4.95
N PRO A 540 -14.02 17.33 4.47
CA PRO A 540 -15.47 17.21 4.33
C PRO A 540 -16.22 17.04 5.66
N LEU A 541 -17.47 17.51 5.66
CA LEU A 541 -18.47 17.20 6.68
C LEU A 541 -18.98 15.76 6.53
N GLN A 542 -19.29 15.11 7.65
CA GLN A 542 -19.96 13.81 7.68
C GLN A 542 -21.48 13.99 7.58
N GLU A 543 -21.97 14.49 6.44
CA GLU A 543 -23.36 14.97 6.26
C GLU A 543 -24.45 13.95 6.62
N ALA A 544 -24.16 12.65 6.49
CA ALA A 544 -25.09 11.58 6.85
C ALA A 544 -25.35 11.46 8.37
N HIS A 545 -24.48 12.02 9.21
CA HIS A 545 -24.46 11.77 10.65
C HIS A 545 -24.34 13.03 11.50
N HIS A 546 -23.67 14.08 10.99
CA HIS A 546 -23.39 15.31 11.73
C HIS A 546 -24.00 16.50 11.01
N SER A 547 -24.62 17.39 11.77
CA SER A 547 -24.93 18.73 11.27
C SER A 547 -23.67 19.59 11.19
N ALA A 548 -23.69 20.62 10.35
CA ALA A 548 -22.58 21.58 10.26
C ALA A 548 -22.30 22.27 11.60
N ALA A 549 -23.34 22.57 12.38
CA ALA A 549 -23.22 23.18 13.71
C ALA A 549 -22.49 22.27 14.72
N GLU A 550 -22.76 20.96 14.69
CA GLU A 550 -22.07 19.99 15.55
C GLU A 550 -20.60 19.85 15.18
N ALA A 551 -20.29 19.71 13.89
CA ALA A 551 -18.91 19.60 13.43
C ALA A 551 -18.10 20.87 13.75
N GLU A 552 -18.70 22.05 13.59
CA GLU A 552 -18.07 23.32 13.95
C GLU A 552 -17.84 23.46 15.47
N ALA A 553 -18.84 23.12 16.29
CA ALA A 553 -18.71 23.16 17.74
C ALA A 553 -17.63 22.19 18.25
N LEU A 554 -17.63 20.96 17.74
CA LEU A 554 -16.60 19.96 18.04
C LEU A 554 -15.20 20.43 17.64
N GLY A 555 -15.06 21.01 16.44
CA GLY A 555 -13.82 21.58 15.95
C GLY A 555 -13.31 22.71 16.86
N LYS A 556 -14.18 23.64 17.27
CA LYS A 556 -13.81 24.74 18.20
C LYS A 556 -13.36 24.22 19.56
N HIS A 557 -14.08 23.26 20.13
CA HIS A 557 -13.71 22.64 21.40
C HIS A 557 -12.36 21.91 21.29
N LEU A 558 -12.20 21.07 20.27
CA LEU A 558 -10.95 20.35 19.99
C LEU A 558 -9.76 21.30 19.90
N LYS A 559 -9.87 22.33 19.04
CA LYS A 559 -8.81 23.29 18.81
C LYS A 559 -8.43 24.01 20.10
N ARG A 560 -9.41 24.52 20.87
CA ARG A 560 -9.12 25.18 22.15
C ARG A 560 -8.47 24.25 23.18
N SER A 561 -8.93 23.00 23.28
CA SER A 561 -8.32 22.03 24.19
C SER A 561 -6.84 21.77 23.85
N LEU A 562 -6.53 21.62 22.57
CA LEU A 562 -5.18 21.36 22.09
C LEU A 562 -4.27 22.59 22.15
N GLU A 563 -4.81 23.77 21.84
CA GLU A 563 -4.09 25.04 22.00
C GLU A 563 -3.70 25.25 23.46
N ASN A 564 -4.62 25.07 24.41
CA ASN A 564 -4.34 25.18 25.84
C ASN A 564 -3.22 24.22 26.28
N MET A 565 -3.27 22.95 25.82
CA MET A 565 -2.23 21.97 26.09
C MET A 565 -0.86 22.41 25.55
N VAL A 566 -0.78 22.88 24.31
CA VAL A 566 0.48 23.35 23.72
C VAL A 566 0.98 24.61 24.43
N VAL A 567 0.10 25.55 24.76
CA VAL A 567 0.45 26.74 25.54
C VAL A 567 1.03 26.37 26.91
N ASP A 568 0.44 25.41 27.64
CA ASP A 568 0.99 24.93 28.92
C ASP A 568 2.39 24.31 28.74
N ILE A 569 2.55 23.40 27.76
CA ILE A 569 3.84 22.76 27.44
C ILE A 569 4.92 23.82 27.19
N PHE A 570 4.65 24.80 26.32
CA PHE A 570 5.62 25.83 25.96
C PHE A 570 5.84 26.85 27.08
N THR A 571 4.84 27.14 27.90
CA THR A 571 4.98 27.97 29.10
C THR A 571 5.93 27.32 30.10
N ARG A 572 5.79 26.01 30.33
CA ARG A 572 6.73 25.24 31.17
C ARG A 572 8.13 25.20 30.55
N ALA A 573 8.23 24.99 29.24
CA ALA A 573 9.51 24.99 28.52
C ALA A 573 10.24 26.33 28.62
N LYS A 574 9.49 27.45 28.57
CA LYS A 574 9.97 28.82 28.74
C LYS A 574 10.41 29.09 30.18
N ALA A 575 9.61 28.70 31.18
CA ALA A 575 9.98 28.85 32.58
C ALA A 575 11.29 28.10 32.91
N ALA A 576 11.44 26.89 32.40
CA ALA A 576 12.67 26.12 32.52
C ALA A 576 13.84 26.73 31.74
N ALA A 577 13.57 27.42 30.62
CA ALA A 577 14.56 28.17 29.84
C ALA A 577 15.18 29.29 30.67
N ILE A 578 14.33 30.16 31.18
CA ILE A 578 14.70 31.37 31.93
C ILE A 578 15.46 30.98 33.20
N LYS A 579 15.06 29.87 33.84
CA LYS A 579 15.75 29.34 35.02
C LYS A 579 17.16 28.82 34.70
N ALA A 580 17.35 28.25 33.51
CA ALA A 580 18.64 27.71 33.08
C ALA A 580 19.59 28.79 32.54
N ASP A 581 19.04 29.78 31.86
CA ASP A 581 19.75 30.91 31.26
C ASP A 581 18.92 32.20 31.49
N PRO A 582 19.31 33.06 32.46
CA PRO A 582 18.61 34.32 32.72
C PRO A 582 18.57 35.28 31.53
N ASP A 583 19.51 35.15 30.59
CA ASP A 583 19.59 35.97 29.37
C ASP A 583 18.79 35.35 28.20
N PHE A 584 18.01 34.30 28.46
CA PHE A 584 17.20 33.62 27.45
C PHE A 584 16.24 34.60 26.75
N VAL A 585 16.45 34.78 25.46
CA VAL A 585 15.55 35.54 24.58
C VAL A 585 14.41 34.63 24.15
N ASP A 586 13.21 34.96 24.60
CA ASP A 586 12.00 34.22 24.24
C ASP A 586 11.51 34.63 22.86
N GLU A 587 11.38 33.65 21.96
CA GLU A 587 10.62 33.82 20.73
C GLU A 587 9.13 33.60 21.05
N PRO A 588 8.23 34.51 20.66
CA PRO A 588 6.80 34.32 20.88
C PRO A 588 6.31 33.00 20.28
N LEU A 589 5.55 32.21 21.04
CA LEU A 589 4.92 30.99 20.55
C LEU A 589 4.01 31.33 19.37
N ARG A 590 4.26 30.68 18.23
CA ARG A 590 3.43 30.78 17.03
C ARG A 590 2.89 29.40 16.70
N MET A 591 1.59 29.33 16.46
CA MET A 591 0.88 28.11 16.13
C MET A 591 0.06 28.30 14.88
N ARG A 592 -0.13 27.23 14.10
CA ARG A 592 -1.07 27.23 12.97
C ARG A 592 -1.80 25.90 12.83
N TRP A 593 -3.04 25.99 12.38
CA TRP A 593 -3.86 24.84 11.99
C TRP A 593 -3.72 24.58 10.49
N VAL A 594 -3.41 23.34 10.14
CA VAL A 594 -3.32 22.86 8.75
C VAL A 594 -4.41 21.82 8.53
N GLU A 595 -5.14 21.91 7.42
CA GLU A 595 -6.08 20.84 7.05
C GLU A 595 -5.32 19.56 6.74
N ALA A 596 -5.77 18.43 7.28
CA ALA A 596 -5.16 17.13 7.09
C ALA A 596 -6.19 16.10 6.64
N TYR A 597 -5.76 14.87 6.38
CA TYR A 597 -6.64 13.75 6.11
C TYR A 597 -6.22 12.54 6.94
N PHE A 598 -7.17 12.02 7.73
CA PHE A 598 -7.03 10.74 8.41
C PHE A 598 -8.25 9.87 8.09
N PRO A 599 -8.10 8.56 7.81
CA PRO A 599 -9.24 7.70 7.51
C PRO A 599 -10.32 7.64 8.60
N PHE A 600 -9.94 7.97 9.84
CA PHE A 600 -10.77 7.86 11.05
C PHE A 600 -11.26 9.20 11.62
N THR A 601 -10.94 10.34 11.00
CA THR A 601 -11.52 11.65 11.37
C THR A 601 -11.95 12.45 10.14
N SER A 602 -12.93 13.36 10.29
CA SER A 602 -13.41 14.27 9.26
C SER A 602 -14.42 15.25 9.87
N PRO A 603 -14.20 16.57 9.82
CA PRO A 603 -12.98 17.24 9.38
C PRO A 603 -11.77 16.93 10.27
N SER A 604 -10.57 17.12 9.70
CA SER A 604 -9.28 16.76 10.27
C SER A 604 -8.28 17.91 10.17
N TRP A 605 -7.39 18.01 11.15
CA TRP A 605 -6.35 19.03 11.21
C TRP A 605 -5.06 18.50 11.83
N GLU A 606 -3.96 19.13 11.48
CA GLU A 606 -2.69 19.09 12.20
C GLU A 606 -2.44 20.44 12.86
N LEU A 607 -1.84 20.41 14.05
CA LEU A 607 -1.32 21.62 14.71
C LEU A 607 0.18 21.66 14.48
N GLU A 608 0.67 22.79 14.01
CA GLU A 608 2.11 23.05 13.86
C GLU A 608 2.55 24.20 14.75
N VAL A 609 3.78 24.12 15.27
CA VAL A 609 4.44 25.18 16.04
C VAL A 609 5.66 25.68 15.27
N TYR A 610 5.86 27.00 15.23
CA TYR A 610 7.07 27.56 14.64
C TYR A 610 8.23 27.44 15.63
N TYR A 611 9.29 26.74 15.23
CA TYR A 611 10.42 26.48 16.10
C TYR A 611 11.71 26.33 15.29
N ALA A 612 12.77 27.00 15.74
CA ALA A 612 14.11 26.93 15.13
C ALA A 612 14.13 27.24 13.62
N GLY A 613 13.29 28.19 13.19
CA GLY A 613 13.24 28.66 11.81
C GLY A 613 12.28 27.90 10.89
N ASP A 614 11.62 26.84 11.36
CA ASP A 614 10.72 26.01 10.56
C ASP A 614 9.39 25.71 11.29
N TRP A 615 8.39 25.28 10.54
CA TRP A 615 7.11 24.79 11.09
C TRP A 615 7.22 23.30 11.40
N LEU A 616 6.91 22.94 12.64
CA LEU A 616 6.98 21.57 13.12
C LEU A 616 5.59 21.06 13.48
N GLU A 617 5.15 20.02 12.79
CA GLU A 617 3.95 19.26 13.15
C GLU A 617 4.09 18.67 14.56
N VAL A 618 3.10 18.92 15.41
CA VAL A 618 3.12 18.48 16.80
C VAL A 618 2.15 17.33 17.04
N LEU A 619 0.98 17.38 16.39
CA LEU A 619 -0.10 16.41 16.54
C LEU A 619 -1.04 16.42 15.33
N GLY A 620 -1.76 15.32 15.14
CA GLY A 620 -2.90 15.19 14.24
C GLY A 620 -4.20 14.98 15.01
N CYS A 621 -5.32 15.49 14.50
CA CYS A 621 -6.60 15.47 15.19
C CYS A 621 -7.80 15.60 14.23
N GLY A 622 -9.01 15.46 14.77
CA GLY A 622 -10.23 15.79 14.04
C GLY A 622 -11.50 15.32 14.72
N VAL A 623 -12.64 15.57 14.06
CA VAL A 623 -13.93 15.01 14.45
C VAL A 623 -13.95 13.53 14.09
N VAL A 624 -14.23 12.64 15.05
CA VAL A 624 -14.18 11.19 14.86
C VAL A 624 -15.20 10.75 13.81
N LYS A 625 -14.83 9.82 12.92
CA LYS A 625 -15.76 9.23 11.96
C LYS A 625 -16.89 8.50 12.69
N GLN A 626 -18.14 8.80 12.36
CA GLN A 626 -19.31 8.25 13.06
C GLN A 626 -19.35 6.71 13.01
N ASP A 627 -18.86 6.11 11.93
CA ASP A 627 -18.75 4.65 11.79
C ASP A 627 -17.97 4.00 12.93
N ILE A 628 -17.01 4.69 13.54
CA ILE A 628 -16.24 4.17 14.67
C ILE A 628 -17.14 4.03 15.91
N TYR A 629 -17.95 5.04 16.22
CA TYR A 629 -18.93 4.98 17.32
C TYR A 629 -20.02 3.94 17.05
N ILE A 630 -20.52 3.86 15.81
CA ILE A 630 -21.52 2.86 15.40
C ILE A 630 -20.97 1.45 15.60
N ASN A 631 -19.76 1.17 15.10
CA ASN A 631 -19.10 -0.13 15.23
C ASN A 631 -18.64 -0.45 16.67
N ALA A 632 -18.46 0.58 17.50
CA ALA A 632 -18.20 0.43 18.93
C ALA A 632 -19.48 0.16 19.74
N GLY A 633 -20.68 0.27 19.15
CA GLY A 633 -21.96 0.03 19.84
C GLY A 633 -22.47 1.24 20.62
N VAL A 634 -21.95 2.44 20.34
CA VAL A 634 -22.36 3.71 20.98
C VAL A 634 -22.78 4.75 19.93
N PRO A 635 -23.76 4.43 19.05
CA PRO A 635 -24.07 5.23 17.86
C PRO A 635 -24.63 6.63 18.15
N SER A 636 -25.11 6.88 19.36
CA SER A 636 -25.59 8.21 19.79
C SER A 636 -24.46 9.17 20.16
N GLN A 637 -23.23 8.67 20.31
CA GLN A 637 -22.07 9.50 20.61
C GLN A 637 -21.46 10.10 19.36
N LEU A 638 -20.93 11.30 19.51
CA LEU A 638 -20.07 11.98 18.55
C LEU A 638 -19.05 12.82 19.32
N GLY A 639 -17.90 13.08 18.71
CA GLY A 639 -16.78 13.64 19.44
C GLY A 639 -15.58 13.92 18.56
N TRP A 640 -14.49 14.30 19.21
CA TRP A 640 -13.19 14.53 18.57
C TRP A 640 -12.13 13.63 19.17
N ALA A 641 -11.05 13.42 18.42
CA ALA A 641 -9.85 12.72 18.87
C ALA A 641 -8.58 13.40 18.37
N PHE A 642 -7.47 13.18 19.06
CA PHE A 642 -6.13 13.61 18.68
C PHE A 642 -5.08 12.53 18.99
N GLY A 643 -3.96 12.58 18.28
CA GLY A 643 -2.75 11.82 18.56
C GLY A 643 -1.53 12.73 18.57
N ILE A 644 -0.77 12.73 19.68
CA ILE A 644 0.43 13.54 19.86
C ILE A 644 1.66 12.66 20.11
N GLY A 645 2.79 13.00 19.48
CA GLY A 645 4.07 12.31 19.70
C GLY A 645 4.76 12.81 20.97
N ILE A 646 4.83 11.97 22.00
CA ILE A 646 5.40 12.34 23.31
C ILE A 646 6.91 12.62 23.18
N ASP A 647 7.64 11.79 22.42
CA ASP A 647 9.09 11.94 22.23
C ASP A 647 9.44 13.28 21.57
N ARG A 648 8.67 13.71 20.55
CA ARG A 648 8.87 15.00 19.87
C ARG A 648 8.66 16.17 20.83
N ILE A 649 7.61 16.13 21.64
CA ILE A 649 7.37 17.15 22.68
C ILE A 649 8.49 17.14 23.71
N ALA A 650 8.91 15.96 24.19
CA ALA A 650 9.98 15.84 25.16
C ALA A 650 11.30 16.43 24.62
N MET A 651 11.63 16.19 23.35
CA MET A 651 12.81 16.79 22.72
C MET A 651 12.76 18.32 22.74
N LEU A 652 11.60 18.92 22.47
CA LEU A 652 11.41 20.38 22.53
C LEU A 652 11.49 20.92 23.95
N LEU A 653 10.75 20.29 24.87
CA LEU A 653 10.60 20.68 26.27
C LEU A 653 11.95 20.64 27.01
N PHE A 654 12.70 19.57 26.80
CA PHE A 654 13.97 19.33 27.49
C PHE A 654 15.20 19.75 26.67
N LYS A 655 15.05 20.19 25.41
CA LYS A 655 16.17 20.42 24.46
C LYS A 655 17.06 19.18 24.26
N ILE A 656 16.44 18.00 24.21
CA ILE A 656 17.15 16.74 23.96
C ILE A 656 17.45 16.64 22.45
N PRO A 657 18.74 16.57 22.04
CA PRO A 657 19.12 16.72 20.64
C PRO A 657 18.96 15.45 19.79
N ASP A 658 18.77 14.29 20.42
CA ASP A 658 18.76 12.99 19.78
C ASP A 658 17.81 12.03 20.52
N ILE A 659 16.87 11.44 19.79
CA ILE A 659 15.85 10.52 20.32
C ILE A 659 16.45 9.29 21.01
N ARG A 660 17.66 8.87 20.63
CA ARG A 660 18.35 7.72 21.24
C ARG A 660 18.66 7.94 22.73
N LEU A 661 18.77 9.19 23.18
CA LEU A 661 18.99 9.51 24.60
C LEU A 661 17.87 9.00 25.50
N PHE A 662 16.61 8.97 25.02
CA PHE A 662 15.50 8.39 25.79
C PHE A 662 15.68 6.89 26.06
N TRP A 663 16.49 6.20 25.26
CA TRP A 663 16.75 4.77 25.41
C TRP A 663 18.06 4.47 26.15
N SER A 664 18.85 5.49 26.48
CA SER A 664 20.08 5.35 27.26
C SER A 664 19.79 4.97 28.72
N GLU A 665 20.67 4.14 29.29
CA GLU A 665 20.67 3.80 30.72
C GLU A 665 21.70 4.62 31.52
N ASP A 666 22.35 5.58 30.87
CA ASP A 666 23.39 6.40 31.47
C ASP A 666 22.82 7.30 32.57
N GLN A 667 23.41 7.17 33.76
CA GLN A 667 23.02 7.99 34.91
C GLN A 667 23.32 9.47 34.71
N ARG A 668 24.28 9.85 33.86
CA ARG A 668 24.51 11.26 33.47
C ARG A 668 23.33 11.88 32.73
N PHE A 669 22.52 11.05 32.05
CA PHE A 669 21.27 11.48 31.43
C PHE A 669 20.11 11.37 32.42
N LEU A 670 19.87 10.17 32.97
CA LEU A 670 18.68 9.87 33.78
C LEU A 670 18.61 10.69 35.08
N SER A 671 19.73 10.88 35.78
CA SER A 671 19.75 11.61 37.06
C SER A 671 19.40 13.09 36.95
N GLN A 672 19.46 13.69 35.74
CA GLN A 672 19.12 15.10 35.53
C GLN A 672 17.62 15.38 35.77
N PHE A 673 16.77 14.36 35.62
CA PHE A 673 15.31 14.47 35.71
C PHE A 673 14.74 13.91 37.02
N ALA A 674 15.59 13.44 37.94
CA ALA A 674 15.19 12.87 39.21
C ALA A 674 14.34 13.86 40.04
N GLY A 675 13.20 13.39 40.55
CA GLY A 675 12.25 14.14 41.35
C GLY A 675 11.25 15.00 40.56
N VAL A 676 11.38 15.13 39.23
CA VAL A 676 10.51 16.01 38.44
C VAL A 676 9.07 15.51 38.36
N SER A 677 8.84 14.19 38.40
CA SER A 677 7.46 13.64 38.38
C SER A 677 6.67 13.99 39.64
N ALA A 678 7.35 14.26 40.76
CA ALA A 678 6.69 14.66 42.01
C ALA A 678 6.21 16.12 41.96
N SER A 679 6.84 16.96 41.15
CA SER A 679 6.45 18.36 40.95
C SER A 679 6.88 18.83 39.58
N LEU A 680 5.93 18.87 38.64
CA LEU A 680 6.18 19.24 37.24
C LEU A 680 6.70 20.68 37.08
N ASP A 681 6.57 21.53 38.10
CA ASP A 681 7.11 22.89 38.12
C ASP A 681 8.63 22.92 38.38
N THR A 682 9.21 21.78 38.79
CA THR A 682 10.66 21.62 38.96
C THR A 682 11.39 21.24 37.67
N LEU A 683 10.71 21.29 36.52
CA LEU A 683 11.24 20.93 35.21
C LEU A 683 12.58 21.61 34.92
N LYS A 684 13.53 20.82 34.41
CA LYS A 684 14.88 21.26 34.04
C LYS A 684 15.17 20.87 32.60
N ARG A 685 15.88 21.74 31.87
CA ARG A 685 16.41 21.39 30.56
C ARG A 685 17.56 20.40 30.68
N PHE A 686 17.68 19.53 29.68
CA PHE A 686 18.81 18.64 29.54
C PHE A 686 20.10 19.47 29.39
N VAL A 687 21.10 19.16 30.21
CA VAL A 687 22.46 19.69 30.10
C VAL A 687 23.28 18.66 29.32
N PRO A 688 23.71 18.97 28.08
CA PRO A 688 24.52 18.05 27.30
C PRO A 688 25.86 17.77 27.99
N PHE A 689 26.25 16.49 28.04
CA PHE A 689 27.62 16.09 28.36
C PHE A 689 28.45 15.99 27.07
N SER A 690 29.79 15.91 27.19
CA SER A 690 30.73 15.99 26.07
C SER A 690 30.32 15.18 24.85
N LYS A 691 30.18 15.86 23.70
CA LYS A 691 29.88 15.20 22.42
C LYS A 691 31.09 14.40 21.95
N HIS A 692 30.87 13.12 21.65
CA HIS A 692 31.90 12.25 21.10
C HIS A 692 32.03 12.40 19.58
N PRO A 693 33.24 12.29 19.01
CA PRO A 693 33.45 12.49 17.58
C PRO A 693 32.72 11.42 16.75
N PRO A 694 32.09 11.77 15.61
CA PRO A 694 31.50 10.80 14.70
C PRO A 694 32.58 10.00 13.96
N SER A 695 32.27 8.76 13.61
CA SER A 695 33.12 7.89 12.79
C SER A 695 32.32 7.37 11.59
N PRO A 696 32.23 8.13 10.47
CA PRO A 696 31.45 7.72 9.30
C PRO A 696 32.14 6.58 8.55
N ARG A 697 31.34 5.64 8.01
CA ARG A 697 31.78 4.59 7.08
C ARG A 697 30.76 4.44 5.96
N ASP A 698 31.27 4.26 4.75
CA ASP A 698 30.43 4.09 3.58
C ASP A 698 30.40 2.61 3.19
N VAL A 699 29.22 2.11 2.81
CA VAL A 699 29.06 0.77 2.24
C VAL A 699 28.32 0.88 0.92
N SER A 700 28.96 0.39 -0.14
CA SER A 700 28.34 0.21 -1.44
C SER A 700 28.06 -1.25 -1.72
N PHE A 701 26.95 -1.52 -2.37
CA PHE A 701 26.62 -2.85 -2.84
C PHE A 701 25.73 -2.79 -4.08
N TRP A 702 25.73 -3.89 -4.82
CA TRP A 702 24.79 -4.15 -5.88
C TRP A 702 23.52 -4.76 -5.28
N LEU A 703 22.38 -4.21 -5.67
CA LEU A 703 21.11 -4.89 -5.50
C LEU A 703 21.11 -6.17 -6.35
N ARG A 704 20.37 -7.19 -5.92
CA ARG A 704 20.21 -8.40 -6.72
C ARG A 704 19.68 -8.02 -8.10
N SER A 705 20.41 -8.44 -9.14
CA SER A 705 20.01 -8.21 -10.52
C SER A 705 18.75 -9.03 -10.80
N THR A 706 17.72 -8.42 -11.38
CA THR A 706 16.76 -9.15 -12.20
C THR A 706 17.48 -9.64 -13.45
N SER A 707 18.09 -10.82 -13.40
CA SER A 707 18.72 -11.45 -14.57
C SER A 707 17.66 -11.64 -15.66
N ALA A 708 18.00 -11.30 -16.91
CA ALA A 708 17.14 -11.48 -18.08
C ALA A 708 16.91 -12.96 -18.49
N ALA A 709 17.21 -13.91 -17.61
CA ALA A 709 17.04 -15.34 -17.84
C ALA A 709 16.66 -16.05 -16.53
N GLY A 710 15.35 -16.28 -16.35
CA GLY A 710 14.78 -17.37 -15.54
C GLY A 710 14.80 -17.27 -14.01
N GLY A 711 13.63 -17.49 -13.40
CA GLY A 711 13.48 -18.11 -12.07
C GLY A 711 13.36 -17.16 -10.87
N ASN A 712 12.31 -17.36 -10.06
CA ASN A 712 11.90 -16.59 -8.88
C ASN A 712 12.97 -16.39 -7.78
N ASP A 713 12.94 -15.20 -7.16
CA ASP A 713 12.72 -15.03 -5.71
C ASP A 713 12.51 -13.54 -5.39
N LYS A 714 11.29 -13.20 -4.96
CA LYS A 714 10.85 -11.83 -4.64
C LYS A 714 11.28 -11.45 -3.22
N ALA A 715 12.44 -10.83 -3.10
CA ALA A 715 12.63 -9.80 -2.08
C ALA A 715 12.83 -8.48 -2.83
N VAL A 716 11.75 -7.71 -2.99
CA VAL A 716 11.85 -6.33 -3.45
C VAL A 716 12.62 -5.59 -2.37
N PHE A 717 13.85 -5.17 -2.67
CA PHE A 717 14.69 -4.43 -1.74
C PHE A 717 13.98 -3.15 -1.31
N HIS A 718 13.72 -2.99 -0.01
CA HIS A 718 13.24 -1.74 0.56
C HIS A 718 14.34 -1.11 1.44
N GLU A 719 14.43 0.22 1.45
CA GLU A 719 15.44 0.93 2.24
C GLU A 719 15.33 0.60 3.74
N ASN A 720 14.11 0.48 4.26
CA ASN A 720 13.85 0.05 5.65
C ASN A 720 14.40 -1.34 5.99
N ASP A 721 14.72 -2.20 5.01
CA ASP A 721 15.43 -3.46 5.28
C ASP A 721 16.90 -3.23 5.62
N VAL A 722 17.53 -2.24 4.98
CA VAL A 722 18.88 -1.77 5.35
C VAL A 722 18.83 -1.09 6.71
N MET A 723 17.86 -0.20 6.94
CA MET A 723 17.69 0.49 8.22
C MET A 723 17.50 -0.53 9.35
N GLU A 724 16.63 -1.51 9.17
CA GLU A 724 16.40 -2.54 10.18
C GLU A 724 17.64 -3.40 10.43
N LEU A 725 18.34 -3.81 9.37
CA LEU A 725 19.54 -4.61 9.50
C LEU A 725 20.65 -3.84 10.22
N VAL A 726 20.88 -2.58 9.84
CA VAL A 726 21.86 -1.71 10.48
C VAL A 726 21.50 -1.47 11.94
N ARG A 727 20.22 -1.26 12.29
CA ARG A 727 19.77 -1.18 13.69
C ARG A 727 19.99 -2.48 14.46
N SER A 728 19.65 -3.61 13.87
CA SER A 728 19.79 -4.93 14.50
C SER A 728 21.25 -5.29 14.82
N VAL A 729 22.20 -4.84 13.99
CA VAL A 729 23.64 -5.12 14.18
C VAL A 729 24.35 -4.00 14.94
N GLY A 730 24.05 -2.76 14.58
CA GLY A 730 24.66 -1.52 15.07
C GLY A 730 24.13 -1.05 16.41
N GLY A 731 22.85 -1.31 16.71
CA GLY A 731 22.18 -0.82 17.90
C GLY A 731 22.22 0.71 18.00
N ASP A 732 22.34 1.20 19.23
CA ASP A 732 22.34 2.64 19.54
C ASP A 732 23.68 3.35 19.19
N GLU A 733 24.68 2.60 18.72
CA GLU A 733 25.95 3.13 18.21
C GLU A 733 25.81 3.83 16.85
N VAL A 734 24.72 3.56 16.13
CA VAL A 734 24.44 4.16 14.82
C VAL A 734 23.60 5.41 15.03
N GLU A 735 24.15 6.56 14.62
CA GLU A 735 23.48 7.85 14.69
C GLU A 735 22.59 8.11 13.47
N SER A 736 23.09 7.80 12.29
CA SER A 736 22.35 8.02 11.06
C SER A 736 22.78 7.08 9.95
N VAL A 737 21.84 6.75 9.07
CA VAL A 737 22.10 6.06 7.82
C VAL A 737 21.47 6.88 6.70
N SER A 738 22.25 7.19 5.66
CA SER A 738 21.81 8.02 4.54
C SER A 738 22.26 7.42 3.22
N LEU A 739 21.36 7.35 2.23
CA LEU A 739 21.72 7.05 0.86
C LEU A 739 22.52 8.23 0.29
N ILE A 740 23.77 7.98 -0.11
CA ILE A 740 24.67 9.01 -0.63
C ILE A 740 24.89 8.91 -2.14
N ASP A 741 24.65 7.74 -2.73
CA ASP A 741 24.77 7.53 -4.17
C ASP A 741 23.86 6.39 -4.64
N GLU A 742 23.34 6.54 -5.85
CA GLU A 742 22.61 5.50 -6.57
C GLU A 742 23.02 5.54 -8.04
N PHE A 743 23.47 4.40 -8.56
CA PHE A 743 23.81 4.30 -9.98
C PHE A 743 23.36 2.97 -10.59
N VAL A 744 23.07 2.98 -11.89
CA VAL A 744 22.77 1.77 -12.67
C VAL A 744 23.91 1.53 -13.65
N HIS A 745 24.54 0.35 -13.58
CA HIS A 745 25.67 0.04 -14.41
C HIS A 745 25.24 -0.17 -15.88
N PRO A 746 25.80 0.59 -16.84
CA PRO A 746 25.26 0.68 -18.20
C PRO A 746 25.33 -0.63 -18.99
N LYS A 747 26.31 -1.51 -18.69
CA LYS A 747 26.49 -2.78 -19.40
C LYS A 747 25.73 -3.95 -18.80
N THR A 748 25.52 -3.92 -17.47
CA THR A 748 24.94 -5.06 -16.75
C THR A 748 23.52 -4.79 -16.28
N GLY A 749 23.06 -3.53 -16.33
CA GLY A 749 21.75 -3.11 -15.81
C GLY A 749 21.63 -3.21 -14.28
N ARG A 750 22.70 -3.61 -13.58
CA ARG A 750 22.69 -3.76 -12.12
C ARG A 750 22.60 -2.40 -11.46
N LYS A 751 21.67 -2.25 -10.52
CA LYS A 751 21.58 -1.07 -9.65
C LYS A 751 22.52 -1.25 -8.47
N SER A 752 23.35 -0.25 -8.21
CA SER A 752 24.17 -0.13 -7.02
C SER A 752 23.68 1.06 -6.20
N VAL A 753 23.75 0.89 -4.88
CA VAL A 753 23.45 1.93 -3.90
C VAL A 753 24.63 2.05 -2.95
N ALA A 754 24.90 3.25 -2.48
CA ALA A 754 25.89 3.52 -1.46
C ALA A 754 25.25 4.23 -0.27
N TYR A 755 25.44 3.69 0.92
CA TYR A 755 24.96 4.26 2.16
C TYR A 755 26.13 4.76 3.01
N ARG A 756 25.97 5.93 3.60
CA ARG A 756 26.83 6.42 4.69
C ARG A 756 26.20 6.09 6.01
N ILE A 757 26.93 5.33 6.82
CA ILE A 757 26.57 4.99 8.20
C ILE A 757 27.45 5.81 9.14
N VAL A 758 26.83 6.66 9.94
CA VAL A 758 27.53 7.48 10.95
C VAL A 758 27.45 6.75 12.28
N TYR A 759 28.60 6.28 12.78
CA TYR A 759 28.70 5.69 14.10
C TYR A 759 29.06 6.79 15.11
N ARG A 760 28.25 6.94 16.15
CA ARG A 760 28.51 7.83 17.28
C ARG A 760 27.76 7.30 18.50
N ASN A 761 28.52 6.84 19.49
CA ASN A 761 28.00 6.54 20.83
C ASN A 761 27.72 7.86 21.57
N LEU A 762 26.62 7.92 22.32
CA LEU A 762 26.25 9.11 23.09
C LEU A 762 27.05 9.25 24.38
N GLU A 763 27.63 8.16 24.90
CA GLU A 763 28.20 8.03 26.24
C GLU A 763 29.75 7.95 26.25
N ARG A 764 30.38 7.52 25.14
CA ARG A 764 31.84 7.39 25.03
C ARG A 764 32.36 7.62 23.60
N THR A 765 33.66 7.82 23.46
CA THR A 765 34.30 7.87 22.13
C THR A 765 34.47 6.45 21.59
N LEU A 766 34.01 6.21 20.35
CA LEU A 766 34.29 4.97 19.64
C LEU A 766 35.70 5.00 19.05
N THR A 767 36.48 3.95 19.29
CA THR A 767 37.78 3.79 18.63
C THR A 767 37.58 3.41 17.16
N GLY A 768 38.57 3.73 16.31
CA GLY A 768 38.52 3.34 14.90
C GLY A 768 38.41 1.83 14.71
N GLN A 769 39.03 1.03 15.58
CA GLN A 769 38.95 -0.43 15.55
C GLN A 769 37.54 -0.94 15.87
N GLU A 770 36.88 -0.39 16.90
CA GLU A 770 35.51 -0.74 17.24
C GLU A 770 34.54 -0.40 16.11
N THR A 771 34.67 0.80 15.52
CA THR A 771 33.83 1.20 14.38
C THR A 771 34.04 0.26 13.20
N ASN A 772 35.28 -0.09 12.86
CA ASN A 772 35.58 -0.99 11.75
C ASN A 772 35.00 -2.40 11.99
N ASN A 773 35.15 -2.93 13.20
CA ASN A 773 34.58 -4.24 13.57
C ASN A 773 33.05 -4.23 13.49
N LEU A 774 32.40 -3.14 13.93
CA LEU A 774 30.94 -2.98 13.84
C LEU A 774 30.48 -2.87 12.39
N HIS A 775 31.19 -2.08 11.59
CA HIS A 775 30.89 -1.89 10.18
C HIS A 775 31.08 -3.19 9.37
N GLU A 776 32.08 -3.99 9.68
CA GLU A 776 32.27 -5.29 9.03
C GLU A 776 31.14 -6.27 9.37
N ARG A 777 30.65 -6.27 10.62
CA ARG A 777 29.45 -7.05 10.97
C ARG A 777 28.22 -6.59 10.18
N VAL A 778 28.06 -5.28 9.95
CA VAL A 778 26.97 -4.75 9.10
C VAL A 778 27.15 -5.22 7.65
N ARG A 779 28.35 -5.08 7.08
CA ARG A 779 28.68 -5.55 5.72
C ARG A 779 28.37 -7.04 5.54
N GLN A 780 28.81 -7.87 6.49
CA GLN A 780 28.54 -9.31 6.46
C GLN A 780 27.06 -9.62 6.60
N ALA A 781 26.33 -8.89 7.45
CA ALA A 781 24.89 -9.05 7.61
C ALA A 781 24.14 -8.65 6.32
N LEU A 782 24.52 -7.55 5.66
CA LEU A 782 23.94 -7.13 4.38
C LEU A 782 24.04 -8.27 3.34
N VAL A 783 25.21 -8.90 3.22
CA VAL A 783 25.40 -10.05 2.33
C VAL A 783 24.54 -11.24 2.76
N ASN A 784 24.61 -11.62 4.03
CA ASN A 784 23.99 -12.86 4.52
C ASN A 784 22.46 -12.79 4.60
N LYS A 785 21.90 -11.63 4.95
CA LYS A 785 20.46 -11.46 5.20
C LYS A 785 19.72 -10.84 4.02
N LEU A 786 20.32 -9.85 3.34
CA LEU A 786 19.70 -9.19 2.18
C LEU A 786 20.20 -9.74 0.85
N GLY A 787 21.22 -10.60 0.86
CA GLY A 787 21.71 -11.25 -0.35
C GLY A 787 22.33 -10.28 -1.36
N VAL A 788 22.85 -9.14 -0.88
CA VAL A 788 23.50 -8.12 -1.72
C VAL A 788 24.95 -8.52 -2.02
N GLU A 789 25.51 -7.96 -3.09
CA GLU A 789 26.92 -8.14 -3.44
C GLU A 789 27.67 -6.85 -3.14
N LEU A 790 28.57 -6.87 -2.15
CA LEU A 790 29.36 -5.70 -1.75
C LEU A 790 30.24 -5.21 -2.91
N ARG A 791 30.39 -3.89 -3.02
CA ARG A 791 31.23 -3.20 -4.00
C ARG A 791 32.33 -2.40 -3.31
#